data_AF-A0A2V6LDL2-F1
#
_entry.id   AF-A0A2V6LDL2-F1
#
_cell.length_a   1.000
_cell.length_b   1.000
_cell.length_c   1.000
_cell.angle_alpha   90.00
_cell.angle_beta   90.00
_cell.angle_gamma   90.00
#
_symmetry.space_group_name_H-M   'P 1'
#
loop_
_entity.id
_entity.type
_entity.pdbx_description
1 polymer ?
#
loop_
_entity_poly.entity_id
_entity_poly.type
_entity_poly.pdbx_seq_one_letter_code
_entity_poly.pdbx_strand_id
1 'polypeptide(L)'
;GQLHFQAARDLLELDSTPCESILIVEFYGDVAERLSILQSRKLGLRAKILTDPAQMNLVWSVRKSGLSLLTGCIGPVKPVAFIEDAAVRPAQLPEYVRGLQSIMKPLGLEASYYGHAASGLLHVRPVLDLHSAADLKKFRQVADQTSALVRQFKGSLSAEHGVGIARTEYMREQLGNKLLEVMREIKNTFDPKNIFNPGKIFEVGSARCADRTPQSGVPTRIDNHLRENFTRPLELPFQPVLAFAFKDGSFIGNLEQCNGCGGCLKQTGIMCPTFMATGEEVMSTRGRANIIRAALELRVNGRDPLKSEELDAALSNCLSCKGCTPECPSNVNLALLKAEMMYARQQRDGLPLRERVFSNVDLLGRIGCALPQVANAIVDLRPLRAVMEKTLGVSAKRSLPHYAPKRFDKWFEKRLVGSARCADWTPQRRVPTKKRGKVILWDDTFVRYHEPHIGIAAVKVLGVLGFDVSLAKKRRCCGRPAFSQGELDAALSNCLSCKGCTPECPPNVNLALLKAEMMYARQQRDGLPLRERVFSNVDLLGRIGCALPQVANAIVDLRPLRAVMEKTLGVSAKRSLPHYAPKRFDKWFEKRLVGSARCADWTPQRRVPTKKRGKVILWDDTFVRYHEPHIGIAAVKVLGVLGFDVSLAKKRRCCGRPAFSQGNLDAALKLGKHNVSQLSTLNSQRPAPPILFLEPSCWSMFVEDYRELKIDNADNVAKRCFLFEKFVDDLLAQEPDVLHFKPRPATVAIHPHCHTKSIMNPAFMRRLAERLPGRKATVLDTACCGMAGAFGALAEKYDLSVQVAQRLIDKIDNQPPGTEIIASGTSCRHQIADLTDLYPKHMAELLAEALV
;
A
#
# COMPACT_ATOMS: atom_id res chain seq x y z
N GLY A 1 12.00 2.20 3.05
CA GLY A 1 12.30 3.45 2.32
C GLY A 1 11.42 3.57 1.08
N GLN A 2 11.43 4.72 0.39
CA GLN A 2 10.64 4.91 -0.83
C GLN A 2 11.22 4.09 -2.01
N LEU A 3 10.37 3.60 -2.92
CA LEU A 3 10.77 2.79 -4.09
C LEU A 3 11.72 3.55 -5.02
N HIS A 4 11.53 4.87 -5.15
CA HIS A 4 12.40 5.74 -5.96
C HIS A 4 13.88 5.65 -5.55
N PHE A 5 14.16 5.35 -4.28
CA PHE A 5 15.52 5.18 -3.75
C PHE A 5 15.90 3.71 -3.53
N GLN A 6 15.13 2.73 -4.03
CA GLN A 6 15.45 1.31 -3.85
C GLN A 6 16.82 0.98 -4.45
N ALA A 7 17.10 1.42 -5.67
CA ALA A 7 18.40 1.19 -6.31
C ALA A 7 19.57 1.75 -5.48
N ALA A 8 19.41 2.93 -4.87
CA ALA A 8 20.42 3.51 -3.99
C ALA A 8 20.55 2.74 -2.67
N ARG A 9 19.43 2.27 -2.09
CA ARG A 9 19.43 1.45 -0.87
C ARG A 9 20.06 0.09 -1.09
N ASP A 10 19.80 -0.55 -2.22
CA ASP A 10 20.40 -1.81 -2.63
C ASP A 10 21.90 -1.63 -2.87
N LEU A 11 22.29 -0.56 -3.58
CA LEU A 11 23.69 -0.21 -3.80
C LEU A 11 24.43 0.02 -2.48
N LEU A 12 23.77 0.64 -1.49
CA LEU A 12 24.36 0.90 -0.17
C LEU A 12 24.10 -0.21 0.85
N GLU A 13 23.43 -1.31 0.46
CA GLU A 13 23.08 -2.46 1.29
C GLU A 13 22.38 -2.06 2.61
N LEU A 14 21.57 -0.99 2.59
CA LEU A 14 21.00 -0.41 3.81
C LEU A 14 19.95 -1.31 4.47
N ASP A 15 19.28 -2.15 3.69
CA ASP A 15 18.24 -3.05 4.19
C ASP A 15 18.83 -4.41 4.68
N SER A 16 19.90 -4.91 4.05
CA SER A 16 20.56 -6.17 4.42
C SER A 16 21.59 -5.99 5.53
N THR A 17 22.25 -4.84 5.58
CA THR A 17 23.36 -4.55 6.49
C THR A 17 23.18 -3.14 7.07
N PRO A 18 22.29 -2.96 8.06
CA PRO A 18 21.93 -1.65 8.59
C PRO A 18 23.13 -0.92 9.22
N CYS A 19 23.14 0.41 9.13
CA CYS A 19 24.15 1.26 9.77
C CYS A 19 23.53 2.51 10.39
N GLU A 20 24.12 2.99 11.49
CA GLU A 20 23.64 4.18 12.21
C GLU A 20 24.05 5.50 11.55
N SER A 21 25.16 5.53 10.82
CA SER A 21 25.67 6.73 10.15
C SER A 21 26.37 6.41 8.84
N ILE A 22 26.40 7.39 7.94
CA ILE A 22 27.06 7.32 6.63
C ILE A 22 27.88 8.58 6.44
N LEU A 23 29.18 8.42 6.16
CA LEU A 23 30.05 9.50 5.71
C LEU A 23 30.20 9.41 4.19
N ILE A 24 29.82 10.47 3.49
CA ILE A 24 29.97 10.59 2.04
C ILE A 24 31.14 11.52 1.77
N VAL A 25 32.09 11.07 0.93
CA VAL A 25 33.26 11.85 0.53
C VAL A 25 33.36 11.80 -0.99
N GLU A 26 33.58 12.96 -1.61
CA GLU A 26 33.78 13.10 -3.06
C GLU A 26 35.09 13.85 -3.32
N PHE A 27 35.84 13.38 -4.31
CA PHE A 27 37.13 13.93 -4.68
C PHE A 27 37.09 14.40 -6.13
N TYR A 28 37.62 15.60 -6.40
CA TYR A 28 37.67 16.21 -7.73
C TYR A 28 39.08 16.23 -8.34
N GLY A 29 40.12 15.84 -7.56
CA GLY A 29 41.53 15.81 -7.95
C GLY A 29 42.35 14.95 -6.99
N ASP A 30 43.52 14.48 -7.43
CA ASP A 30 44.44 13.58 -6.68
C ASP A 30 43.74 12.35 -6.07
N VAL A 31 42.75 11.82 -6.79
CA VAL A 31 41.78 10.83 -6.25
C VAL A 31 42.50 9.61 -5.68
N ALA A 32 43.50 9.07 -6.36
CA ALA A 32 44.23 7.88 -5.93
C ALA A 32 44.98 8.12 -4.61
N GLU A 33 45.68 9.24 -4.48
CA GLU A 33 46.42 9.59 -3.26
C GLU A 33 45.47 9.83 -2.09
N ARG A 34 44.43 10.65 -2.28
CA ARG A 34 43.46 10.98 -1.23
C ARG A 34 42.66 9.75 -0.78
N LEU A 35 42.33 8.86 -1.71
CA LEU A 35 41.67 7.59 -1.41
C LEU A 35 42.58 6.67 -0.58
N SER A 36 43.87 6.58 -0.94
CA SER A 36 44.86 5.82 -0.17
C SER A 36 45.00 6.35 1.27
N ILE A 37 45.07 7.67 1.43
CA ILE A 37 45.08 8.32 2.76
C ILE A 37 43.81 7.99 3.54
N LEU A 38 42.64 8.02 2.90
CA LEU A 38 41.37 7.72 3.58
C LEU A 38 41.27 6.24 3.99
N GLN A 39 41.69 5.33 3.12
CA GLN A 39 41.69 3.88 3.38
C GLN A 39 42.64 3.50 4.51
N SER A 40 43.82 4.13 4.61
CA SER A 40 44.78 3.86 5.68
C SER A 40 44.23 4.20 7.07
N ARG A 41 43.29 5.14 7.16
CA ARG A 41 42.60 5.51 8.42
C ARG A 41 41.56 4.49 8.88
N LYS A 42 41.16 3.53 8.04
CA LYS A 42 40.18 2.47 8.35
C LYS A 42 38.90 3.03 9.02
N LEU A 43 38.33 4.07 8.44
CA LEU A 43 37.16 4.76 9.00
C LEU A 43 35.88 3.93 8.80
N GLY A 44 35.18 3.66 9.91
CA GLY A 44 33.88 3.00 9.90
C GLY A 44 33.93 1.47 9.78
N LEU A 45 32.76 0.85 9.79
CA LEU A 45 32.60 -0.62 9.76
C LEU A 45 32.66 -1.19 8.34
N ARG A 46 32.40 -0.36 7.33
CA ARG A 46 32.33 -0.74 5.91
C ARG A 46 32.62 0.46 5.02
N ALA A 47 33.23 0.21 3.87
CA ALA A 47 33.53 1.24 2.87
C ALA A 47 33.12 0.77 1.48
N LYS A 48 32.57 1.68 0.67
CA LYS A 48 32.19 1.42 -0.72
C LYS A 48 32.72 2.53 -1.60
N ILE A 49 33.52 2.18 -2.61
CA ILE A 49 34.12 3.12 -3.54
C ILE A 49 33.31 3.06 -4.83
N LEU A 50 32.76 4.21 -5.23
CA LEU A 50 31.97 4.35 -6.44
C LEU A 50 32.77 5.19 -7.43
N THR A 51 33.01 4.66 -8.64
CA THR A 51 33.69 5.36 -9.73
C THR A 51 32.76 5.66 -10.90
N ASP A 52 31.63 4.95 -11.00
CA ASP A 52 30.61 5.19 -12.03
C ASP A 52 29.73 6.41 -11.68
N PRO A 53 29.63 7.42 -12.56
CA PRO A 53 28.81 8.60 -12.34
C PRO A 53 27.33 8.30 -12.08
N ALA A 54 26.76 7.24 -12.69
CA ALA A 54 25.36 6.89 -12.45
C ALA A 54 25.15 6.39 -11.01
N GLN A 55 26.04 5.53 -10.51
CA GLN A 55 26.05 5.10 -9.11
C GLN A 55 26.30 6.25 -8.12
N MET A 56 27.24 7.15 -8.41
CA MET A 56 27.47 8.35 -7.58
C MET A 56 26.20 9.21 -7.48
N ASN A 57 25.52 9.42 -8.62
CA ASN A 57 24.27 10.17 -8.66
C ASN A 57 23.16 9.52 -7.83
N LEU A 58 23.09 8.18 -7.75
CA LEU A 58 22.16 7.50 -6.86
C LEU A 58 22.39 7.88 -5.39
N VAL A 59 23.65 7.87 -4.92
CA VAL A 59 23.99 8.23 -3.53
C VAL A 59 23.71 9.72 -3.27
N TRP A 60 24.12 10.59 -4.18
CA TRP A 60 23.85 12.03 -4.07
C TRP A 60 22.37 12.37 -4.09
N SER A 61 21.56 11.64 -4.87
CA SER A 61 20.10 11.84 -4.90
C SER A 61 19.45 11.57 -3.54
N VAL A 62 19.92 10.54 -2.81
CA VAL A 62 19.46 10.23 -1.45
C VAL A 62 19.87 11.34 -0.50
N ARG A 63 21.12 11.80 -0.52
CA ARG A 63 21.57 12.92 0.32
C ARG A 63 20.71 14.16 0.04
N LYS A 64 20.58 14.58 -1.22
CA LYS A 64 19.81 15.78 -1.60
C LYS A 64 18.35 15.70 -1.13
N SER A 65 17.78 14.50 -1.08
CA SER A 65 16.41 14.26 -0.62
C SER A 65 16.28 13.99 0.88
N GLY A 66 17.39 13.86 1.61
CA GLY A 66 17.43 13.42 3.01
C GLY A 66 16.50 14.21 3.91
N LEU A 67 16.45 15.54 3.73
CA LEU A 67 15.56 16.45 4.45
C LEU A 67 14.10 15.99 4.43
N SER A 68 13.60 15.72 3.22
CA SER A 68 12.20 15.40 2.98
C SER A 68 11.89 13.93 3.26
N LEU A 69 12.89 13.06 3.13
CA LEU A 69 12.80 11.66 3.55
C LEU A 69 12.59 11.53 5.07
N LEU A 70 13.28 12.35 5.87
CA LEU A 70 13.14 12.37 7.34
C LEU A 70 11.71 12.74 7.78
N THR A 71 11.00 13.56 7.02
CA THR A 71 9.60 13.91 7.32
C THR A 71 8.58 12.85 6.90
N GLY A 72 9.03 11.81 6.17
CA GLY A 72 8.20 10.68 5.75
C GLY A 72 7.97 9.62 6.83
N CYS A 73 8.46 9.83 8.06
CA CYS A 73 8.17 8.97 9.20
C CYS A 73 6.65 8.87 9.45
N ILE A 74 6.17 7.77 10.01
CA ILE A 74 4.76 7.58 10.36
C ILE A 74 4.51 8.12 11.78
N GLY A 75 3.38 8.78 12.00
CA GLY A 75 2.93 9.29 13.30
C GLY A 75 3.15 10.80 13.48
N PRO A 76 2.53 11.42 14.50
CA PRO A 76 2.64 12.86 14.77
C PRO A 76 4.03 13.30 15.25
N VAL A 77 4.79 12.37 15.82
CA VAL A 77 6.18 12.58 16.25
C VAL A 77 7.09 12.62 15.01
N LYS A 78 7.64 13.78 14.69
CA LYS A 78 8.46 14.00 13.48
C LYS A 78 9.82 14.62 13.82
N PRO A 79 10.86 14.45 12.97
CA PRO A 79 12.08 15.24 13.05
C PRO A 79 11.81 16.71 12.68
N VAL A 80 11.78 17.61 13.68
CA VAL A 80 11.41 19.01 13.52
C VAL A 80 12.61 19.87 13.10
N ALA A 81 12.36 20.81 12.19
CA ALA A 81 13.36 21.64 11.52
C ALA A 81 13.62 22.97 12.26
N PHE A 82 14.46 22.98 13.31
CA PHE A 82 14.77 24.22 14.02
C PHE A 82 16.25 24.40 14.41
N ILE A 83 17.03 23.31 14.49
CA ILE A 83 18.49 23.38 14.55
C ILE A 83 19.02 23.14 13.14
N GLU A 84 18.75 24.08 12.25
CA GLU A 84 19.20 24.01 10.87
C GLU A 84 20.39 24.93 10.69
N ASP A 85 21.35 24.57 9.83
CA ASP A 85 22.34 25.51 9.29
C ASP A 85 23.29 26.13 10.33
N ALA A 86 23.46 25.45 11.47
CA ALA A 86 24.38 25.89 12.51
C ALA A 86 25.81 25.51 12.12
N ALA A 87 26.71 26.50 12.11
CA ALA A 87 28.11 26.33 11.75
C ALA A 87 29.03 26.65 12.91
N VAL A 88 29.96 25.75 13.19
CA VAL A 88 31.12 25.97 14.08
C VAL A 88 32.40 25.68 13.32
N ARG A 89 33.57 25.95 13.91
CA ARG A 89 34.83 25.54 13.29
C ARG A 89 34.87 24.00 13.14
N PRO A 90 35.29 23.43 12.00
CA PRO A 90 35.27 21.97 11.79
C PRO A 90 35.98 21.17 12.89
N ALA A 91 37.09 21.69 13.42
CA ALA A 91 37.84 21.04 14.50
C ALA A 91 37.06 20.97 15.84
N GLN A 92 36.03 21.80 16.02
CA GLN A 92 35.19 21.85 17.22
C GLN A 92 33.85 21.14 17.05
N LEU A 93 33.62 20.55 15.88
CA LEU A 93 32.37 19.86 15.57
C LEU A 93 32.08 18.70 16.54
N PRO A 94 33.06 17.87 16.96
CA PRO A 94 32.81 16.82 17.95
C PRO A 94 32.33 17.37 19.30
N GLU A 95 32.94 18.44 19.79
CA GLU A 95 32.57 19.10 21.04
C GLU A 95 31.19 19.74 20.93
N TYR A 96 30.88 20.38 19.81
CA TYR A 96 29.56 20.95 19.54
C TYR A 96 28.46 19.88 19.52
N VAL A 97 28.70 18.74 18.86
CA VAL A 97 27.77 17.59 18.86
C VAL A 97 27.55 17.05 20.28
N ARG A 98 28.61 16.91 21.08
CA ARG A 98 28.49 16.53 22.50
C ARG A 98 27.68 17.54 23.30
N GLY A 99 27.87 18.83 23.06
CA GLY A 99 27.06 19.91 23.66
C GLY A 99 25.57 19.77 23.32
N LEU A 100 25.23 19.58 22.04
CA LEU A 100 23.85 19.36 21.62
C LEU A 100 23.24 18.10 22.26
N GLN A 101 23.99 17.00 22.33
CA GLN A 101 23.54 15.78 23.00
C GLN A 101 23.30 15.99 24.48
N SER A 102 24.12 16.81 25.17
CA SER A 102 23.94 17.14 26.58
C SER A 102 22.67 17.95 26.85
N ILE A 103 22.21 18.75 25.87
CA ILE A 103 20.94 19.48 25.91
C ILE A 103 19.75 18.52 25.73
N MET A 104 19.85 17.60 24.76
CA MET A 104 18.73 16.74 24.35
C MET A 104 18.52 15.51 25.23
N LYS A 105 19.60 14.89 25.74
CA LYS A 105 19.54 13.63 26.49
C LYS A 105 18.69 13.72 27.77
N PRO A 106 18.78 14.78 28.60
CA PRO A 106 17.91 14.93 29.78
C PRO A 106 16.42 15.08 29.43
N LEU A 107 16.11 15.55 28.23
CA LEU A 107 14.74 15.71 27.73
C LEU A 107 14.20 14.44 27.07
N GLY A 108 15.02 13.39 26.96
CA GLY A 108 14.68 12.13 26.29
C GLY A 108 14.51 12.29 24.78
N LEU A 109 15.17 13.28 24.15
CA LEU A 109 15.04 13.55 22.73
C LEU A 109 16.09 12.80 21.92
N GLU A 110 15.62 12.07 20.90
CA GLU A 110 16.45 11.58 19.81
C GLU A 110 16.52 12.62 18.69
N ALA A 111 17.58 12.58 17.89
CA ALA A 111 17.74 13.52 16.78
C ALA A 111 18.44 12.89 15.57
N SER A 112 18.04 13.34 14.38
CA SER A 112 18.76 13.03 13.13
C SER A 112 19.81 14.11 12.86
N TYR A 113 21.02 13.71 12.48
CA TYR A 113 22.12 14.60 12.15
C TYR A 113 22.49 14.46 10.67
N TYR A 114 22.58 15.57 9.95
CA TYR A 114 23.09 15.61 8.58
C TYR A 114 23.72 16.98 8.31
N GLY A 115 24.54 17.10 7.28
CA GLY A 115 25.14 18.38 6.91
C GLY A 115 26.43 18.24 6.15
N HIS A 116 27.26 19.26 6.28
CA HIS A 116 28.54 19.40 5.61
C HIS A 116 29.64 19.47 6.67
N ALA A 117 30.03 18.30 7.19
CA ALA A 117 30.97 18.19 8.30
C ALA A 117 32.32 18.88 8.02
N ALA A 118 32.80 18.84 6.77
CA ALA A 118 34.02 19.52 6.35
C ALA A 118 33.96 21.05 6.51
N SER A 119 32.77 21.63 6.43
CA SER A 119 32.52 23.06 6.64
C SER A 119 32.11 23.38 8.09
N GLY A 120 32.05 22.38 8.97
CA GLY A 120 31.58 22.52 10.34
C GLY A 120 30.08 22.85 10.46
N LEU A 121 29.32 22.60 9.39
CA LEU A 121 27.89 22.89 9.29
C LEU A 121 27.05 21.64 9.55
N LEU A 122 26.14 21.74 10.51
CA LEU A 122 25.19 20.68 10.84
C LEU A 122 23.75 21.17 10.83
N HIS A 123 22.90 20.24 10.44
CA HIS A 123 21.47 20.26 10.60
C HIS A 123 21.10 19.11 11.53
N VAL A 124 20.41 19.46 12.60
CA VAL A 124 20.00 18.54 13.65
C VAL A 124 18.50 18.66 13.80
N ARG A 125 17.81 17.52 13.71
CA ARG A 125 16.36 17.46 13.81
C ARG A 125 15.94 16.62 14.99
N PRO A 126 15.69 17.25 16.15
CA PRO A 126 15.08 16.58 17.29
C PRO A 126 13.70 16.04 16.91
N VAL A 127 13.40 14.85 17.41
CA VAL A 127 12.15 14.13 17.15
C VAL A 127 11.13 14.56 18.20
N LEU A 128 10.09 15.28 17.76
CA LEU A 128 9.10 15.95 18.63
C LEU A 128 7.69 15.83 18.04
N ASP A 129 6.68 15.87 18.91
CA ASP A 129 5.28 16.08 18.52
C ASP A 129 4.85 17.54 18.78
N LEU A 130 4.73 18.34 17.73
CA LEU A 130 4.30 19.74 17.84
C LEU A 130 2.81 19.92 18.16
N HIS A 131 2.03 18.83 18.18
CA HIS A 131 0.67 18.81 18.70
C HIS A 131 0.62 18.67 20.23
N SER A 132 1.77 18.45 20.88
CA SER A 132 1.87 18.34 22.34
C SER A 132 2.43 19.61 22.96
N ALA A 133 1.70 20.17 23.94
CA ALA A 133 2.17 21.31 24.72
C ALA A 133 3.47 21.01 25.49
N ALA A 134 3.69 19.75 25.89
CA ALA A 134 4.92 19.34 26.57
C ALA A 134 6.12 19.33 25.62
N ASP A 135 5.95 18.80 24.41
CA ASP A 135 7.02 18.78 23.42
C ASP A 135 7.28 20.16 22.84
N LEU A 136 6.29 21.04 22.78
CA LEU A 136 6.53 22.44 22.43
C LEU A 136 7.41 23.17 23.46
N LYS A 137 7.26 22.89 24.75
CA LYS A 137 8.18 23.42 25.78
C LYS A 137 9.60 22.92 25.57
N LYS A 138 9.76 21.63 25.25
CA LYS A 138 11.08 21.05 24.91
C LYS A 138 11.66 21.69 23.66
N PHE A 139 10.86 21.87 22.61
CA PHE A 139 11.24 22.57 21.37
C PHE A 139 11.81 23.94 21.70
N ARG A 140 11.09 24.75 22.48
CA ARG A 140 11.53 26.09 22.89
C ARG A 140 12.84 26.05 23.68
N GLN A 141 12.90 25.20 24.70
CA GLN A 141 14.09 25.04 25.54
C GLN A 141 15.33 24.66 24.71
N VAL A 142 15.19 23.70 23.79
CA VAL A 142 16.30 23.25 22.93
C VAL A 142 16.72 24.37 21.97
N ALA A 143 15.77 25.13 21.42
CA ALA A 143 16.07 26.24 20.52
C ALA A 143 16.91 27.33 21.22
N ASP A 144 16.47 27.76 22.41
CA ASP A 144 17.17 28.76 23.22
C ASP A 144 18.58 28.29 23.62
N GLN A 145 18.70 27.05 24.12
CA GLN A 145 19.99 26.48 24.51
C GLN A 145 20.93 26.23 23.33
N THR A 146 20.39 25.90 22.15
CA THR A 146 21.19 25.76 20.93
C THR A 146 21.75 27.10 20.47
N SER A 147 20.96 28.18 20.53
CA SER A 147 21.42 29.54 20.25
C SER A 147 22.60 29.92 21.16
N ALA A 148 22.46 29.69 22.47
CA ALA A 148 23.51 29.95 23.44
C ALA A 148 24.77 29.09 23.18
N LEU A 149 24.59 27.80 22.85
CA LEU A 149 25.69 26.89 22.56
C LEU A 149 26.48 27.36 21.33
N VAL A 150 25.81 27.67 20.22
CA VAL A 150 26.48 28.16 18.99
C VAL A 150 27.29 29.43 19.28
N ARG A 151 26.75 30.34 20.10
CA ARG A 151 27.47 31.53 20.55
C ARG A 151 28.71 31.19 21.39
N GLN A 152 28.63 30.20 22.29
CA GLN A 152 29.78 29.73 23.08
C GLN A 152 30.93 29.24 22.18
N PHE A 153 30.59 28.57 21.07
CA PHE A 153 31.56 28.13 20.08
C PHE A 153 32.05 29.25 19.15
N LYS A 154 31.51 30.47 19.28
CA LYS A 154 31.70 31.59 18.34
C LYS A 154 31.34 31.18 16.91
N GLY A 155 30.27 30.38 16.78
CA GLY A 155 29.73 29.91 15.52
C GLY A 155 28.66 30.85 14.94
N SER A 156 28.00 30.41 13.87
CA SER A 156 26.85 31.08 13.27
C SER A 156 25.60 30.22 13.35
N LEU A 157 24.46 30.81 13.69
CA LEU A 157 23.14 30.16 13.60
C LEU A 157 22.56 30.11 12.18
N SER A 158 23.22 30.76 11.23
CA SER A 158 22.78 30.86 9.84
C SER A 158 24.03 30.97 8.96
N ALA A 159 24.34 29.93 8.19
CA ALA A 159 25.52 29.89 7.33
C ALA A 159 25.15 29.86 5.84
N GLU A 160 24.49 28.79 5.37
CA GLU A 160 24.07 28.61 3.97
C GLU A 160 22.63 29.10 3.72
N HIS A 161 21.76 28.97 4.73
CA HIS A 161 20.34 29.30 4.63
C HIS A 161 20.02 30.67 5.26
N GLY A 162 18.91 31.27 4.82
CA GLY A 162 18.44 32.55 5.37
C GLY A 162 17.92 32.43 6.80
N VAL A 163 17.95 33.55 7.54
CA VAL A 163 17.47 33.66 8.93
C VAL A 163 15.99 33.28 9.05
N GLY A 164 15.15 33.80 8.15
CA GLY A 164 13.70 33.57 8.14
C GLY A 164 13.02 33.96 9.46
N ILE A 165 11.80 33.46 9.70
CA ILE A 165 11.03 33.71 10.93
C ILE A 165 11.64 32.97 12.14
N ALA A 166 12.14 31.75 11.92
CA ALA A 166 12.54 30.85 13.01
C ALA A 166 13.75 31.33 13.83
N ARG A 167 14.62 32.19 13.25
CA ARG A 167 15.85 32.63 13.91
C ARG A 167 15.82 34.10 14.34
N THR A 168 14.83 34.87 13.90
CA THR A 168 14.76 36.32 14.09
C THR A 168 14.90 36.74 15.55
N GLU A 169 14.22 36.02 16.44
CA GLU A 169 14.27 36.26 17.88
C GLU A 169 15.69 36.22 18.47
N TYR A 170 16.59 35.43 17.88
CA TYR A 170 17.96 35.23 18.37
C TYR A 170 18.99 36.18 17.75
N MET A 171 18.67 36.86 16.65
CA MET A 171 19.67 37.62 15.88
C MET A 171 20.29 38.77 16.66
N ARG A 172 19.55 39.37 17.59
CA ARG A 172 20.08 40.43 18.47
C ARG A 172 21.22 39.93 19.35
N GLU A 173 21.09 38.73 19.90
CA GLU A 173 22.12 38.13 20.75
C GLU A 173 23.32 37.61 19.96
N GLN A 174 23.09 37.13 18.73
CA GLN A 174 24.15 36.58 17.88
C GLN A 174 25.00 37.66 17.21
N LEU A 175 24.39 38.75 16.74
CA LEU A 175 25.08 39.79 15.96
C LEU A 175 25.35 41.08 16.76
N GLY A 176 24.57 41.32 17.82
CA GLY A 176 24.58 42.57 18.55
C GLY A 176 23.84 43.71 17.83
N ASN A 177 23.57 44.79 18.57
CA ASN A 177 22.76 45.91 18.07
C ASN A 177 23.39 46.63 16.88
N LYS A 178 24.72 46.83 16.88
CA LYS A 178 25.43 47.57 15.82
C LYS A 178 25.25 46.92 14.44
N LEU A 179 25.48 45.60 14.35
CA LEU A 179 25.33 44.89 13.07
C LEU A 179 23.87 44.80 12.64
N LEU A 180 22.95 44.61 13.58
CA LEU A 180 21.51 44.63 13.26
C LEU A 180 21.04 45.98 12.71
N GLU A 181 21.52 47.11 13.23
CA GLU A 181 21.19 48.42 12.67
C GLU A 181 21.71 48.59 11.24
N VAL A 182 22.95 48.16 10.97
CA VAL A 182 23.51 48.18 9.61
C VAL A 182 22.65 47.33 8.66
N MET A 183 22.24 46.13 9.07
CA MET A 183 21.36 45.31 8.23
C MET A 183 19.98 45.97 8.02
N ARG A 184 19.46 46.68 9.01
CA ARG A 184 18.21 47.44 8.90
C ARG A 184 18.36 48.63 7.95
N GLU A 185 19.48 49.35 8.01
CA GLU A 185 19.81 50.43 7.08
C GLU A 185 19.86 49.92 5.64
N ILE A 186 20.56 48.80 5.39
CA ILE A 186 20.59 48.15 4.08
C ILE A 186 19.17 47.83 3.61
N LYS A 187 18.35 47.21 4.47
CA LYS A 187 16.96 46.87 4.14
C LYS A 187 16.11 48.11 3.81
N ASN A 188 16.27 49.20 4.57
CA ASN A 188 15.53 50.44 4.34
C ASN A 188 15.98 51.16 3.06
N THR A 189 17.26 51.07 2.71
CA THR A 189 17.81 51.65 1.48
C THR A 189 17.28 50.94 0.24
N PHE A 190 17.26 49.61 0.24
CA PHE A 190 16.81 48.81 -0.92
C PHE A 190 15.30 48.53 -0.94
N ASP A 191 14.61 48.63 0.19
CA ASP A 191 13.17 48.43 0.29
C ASP A 191 12.53 49.47 1.24
N PRO A 192 12.53 50.77 0.83
CA PRO A 192 12.04 51.88 1.65
C PRO A 192 10.54 51.81 1.94
N LYS A 193 9.80 51.00 1.17
CA LYS A 193 8.36 50.76 1.34
C LYS A 193 8.07 49.46 2.12
N ASN A 194 9.11 48.74 2.54
CA ASN A 194 9.01 47.49 3.29
C ASN A 194 8.12 46.40 2.63
N ILE A 195 8.21 46.26 1.30
CA ILE A 195 7.43 45.30 0.51
C ILE A 195 8.04 43.89 0.55
N PHE A 196 9.37 43.78 0.66
CA PHE A 196 10.12 42.54 0.63
C PHE A 196 10.19 41.90 2.03
N ASN A 197 9.33 40.89 2.26
CA ASN A 197 9.26 40.10 3.51
C ASN A 197 9.08 40.96 4.78
N PRO A 198 8.02 41.79 4.86
CA PRO A 198 7.77 42.63 6.02
C PRO A 198 7.67 41.80 7.32
N GLY A 199 8.29 42.29 8.40
CA GLY A 199 8.15 41.72 9.75
C GLY A 199 8.85 40.37 9.99
N LYS A 200 9.54 39.80 8.99
CA LYS A 200 10.19 38.49 9.16
C LYS A 200 11.53 38.53 9.88
N ILE A 201 12.37 39.55 9.64
CA ILE A 201 13.71 39.71 10.26
C ILE A 201 13.78 40.93 11.20
N PHE A 202 13.12 42.02 10.85
CA PHE A 202 13.08 43.24 11.66
C PHE A 202 11.64 43.49 12.11
N GLU A 203 11.47 43.82 13.39
CA GLU A 203 10.21 44.35 13.91
C GLU A 203 9.83 45.63 13.15
N VAL A 204 8.56 45.74 12.77
CA VAL A 204 8.07 46.91 12.01
C VAL A 204 7.81 48.05 13.00
N GLY A 205 8.85 48.83 13.29
CA GLY A 205 8.79 49.99 14.18
C GLY A 205 8.58 51.35 13.50
N SER A 206 8.48 51.43 12.17
CA SER A 206 8.33 52.73 11.50
C SER A 206 6.87 53.09 11.24
N ALA A 207 6.41 54.20 11.81
CA ALA A 207 5.08 54.80 11.69
C ALA A 207 4.59 55.09 10.25
N ARG A 208 5.36 54.76 9.20
CA ARG A 208 5.04 55.05 7.78
C ARG A 208 4.36 53.92 7.01
N CYS A 209 4.18 52.73 7.61
CA CYS A 209 3.58 51.56 6.95
C CYS A 209 2.49 50.89 7.82
N ALA A 210 1.71 51.68 8.55
CA ALA A 210 0.66 51.19 9.45
C ALA A 210 -0.52 50.50 8.72
N ASP A 211 -0.63 50.64 7.39
CA ASP A 211 -1.74 50.12 6.58
C ASP A 211 -1.63 48.62 6.22
N ARG A 212 -0.47 47.98 6.45
CA ARG A 212 -0.21 46.57 6.07
C ARG A 212 0.48 45.77 7.17
N THR A 213 0.12 46.06 8.42
CA THR A 213 0.56 45.28 9.58
C THR A 213 -0.02 43.86 9.55
N PRO A 214 0.75 42.82 9.90
CA PRO A 214 0.17 41.58 10.42
C PRO A 214 -0.71 41.96 11.63
N GLN A 215 -1.98 41.60 11.60
CA GLN A 215 -3.08 42.06 12.45
C GLN A 215 -2.94 41.83 13.98
N SER A 216 -1.76 41.59 14.55
CA SER A 216 -1.66 41.22 15.98
C SER A 216 -0.70 42.04 16.85
N GLY A 217 0.25 42.82 16.32
CA GLY A 217 1.21 43.54 17.18
C GLY A 217 2.07 42.63 18.09
N VAL A 218 2.05 41.31 17.88
CA VAL A 218 2.82 40.32 18.64
C VAL A 218 4.18 40.11 17.94
N PRO A 219 5.30 40.21 18.67
CA PRO A 219 6.61 39.88 18.11
C PRO A 219 6.66 38.46 17.56
N THR A 220 7.27 38.28 16.39
CA THR A 220 7.50 36.97 15.78
C THR A 220 8.45 36.15 16.67
N ARG A 221 7.97 35.03 17.22
CA ARG A 221 8.77 34.08 18.01
C ARG A 221 8.86 32.75 17.30
N ILE A 222 9.84 31.94 17.64
CA ILE A 222 10.04 30.64 16.98
C ILE A 222 8.84 29.67 17.17
N ASP A 223 8.04 29.86 18.23
CA ASP A 223 7.00 28.96 18.70
C ASP A 223 5.55 29.48 18.55
N ASN A 224 5.33 30.70 18.04
CA ASN A 224 3.99 31.31 18.00
C ASN A 224 3.26 31.26 16.64
N HIS A 225 3.94 30.81 15.57
CA HIS A 225 3.37 30.68 14.21
C HIS A 225 3.72 29.33 13.55
N LEU A 226 3.61 28.25 14.32
CA LEU A 226 3.91 26.90 13.83
C LEU A 226 2.88 26.39 12.82
N ARG A 227 3.34 25.56 11.87
CA ARG A 227 2.49 24.90 10.86
C ARG A 227 1.62 23.82 11.49
N GLU A 228 2.20 23.01 12.35
CA GLU A 228 1.51 22.08 13.23
C GLU A 228 1.37 22.77 14.59
N ASN A 229 0.14 22.89 15.11
CA ASN A 229 -0.09 23.70 16.30
C ASN A 229 -1.16 23.08 17.21
N PHE A 230 -0.73 22.69 18.42
CA PHE A 230 -1.61 22.16 19.47
C PHE A 230 -2.74 23.12 19.88
N THR A 231 -2.57 24.44 19.72
CA THR A 231 -3.62 25.41 20.08
C THR A 231 -4.77 25.44 19.09
N ARG A 232 -4.57 24.88 17.89
CA ARG A 232 -5.56 24.83 16.80
C ARG A 232 -5.43 23.50 16.06
N PRO A 233 -5.82 22.36 16.67
CA PRO A 233 -5.73 21.07 16.03
C PRO A 233 -6.58 21.06 14.75
N LEU A 234 -6.11 20.33 13.73
CA LEU A 234 -6.88 20.09 12.51
C LEU A 234 -8.03 19.14 12.80
N GLU A 235 -9.24 19.69 12.92
CA GLU A 235 -10.46 18.91 13.04
C GLU A 235 -11.10 18.70 11.67
N LEU A 236 -11.44 17.46 11.35
CA LEU A 236 -12.11 17.14 10.10
C LEU A 236 -13.63 17.28 10.25
N PRO A 237 -14.30 18.05 9.39
CA PRO A 237 -15.76 18.19 9.40
C PRO A 237 -16.48 16.98 8.78
N PHE A 238 -15.74 15.92 8.46
CA PHE A 238 -16.20 14.68 7.88
C PHE A 238 -15.36 13.51 8.41
N GLN A 239 -15.87 12.29 8.28
CA GLN A 239 -15.13 11.07 8.58
C GLN A 239 -14.45 10.56 7.31
N PRO A 240 -13.10 10.54 7.24
CA PRO A 240 -12.40 9.99 6.08
C PRO A 240 -12.74 8.52 5.84
N VAL A 241 -12.88 8.12 4.58
CA VAL A 241 -13.17 6.75 4.16
C VAL A 241 -11.98 6.01 3.56
N LEU A 242 -10.89 6.72 3.24
CA LEU A 242 -9.62 6.15 2.76
C LEU A 242 -8.58 5.98 3.89
N ALA A 243 -7.82 4.88 3.88
CA ALA A 243 -6.73 4.56 4.84
C ALA A 243 -5.64 5.59 4.94
N PHE A 244 -5.21 6.06 3.76
CA PHE A 244 -3.85 6.57 3.57
C PHE A 244 -2.73 5.60 4.05
N ALA A 245 -2.92 4.29 3.85
CA ALA A 245 -2.05 3.21 4.36
C ALA A 245 -0.56 3.37 4.02
N PHE A 246 -0.25 3.68 2.75
CA PHE A 246 1.13 3.89 2.27
C PHE A 246 1.65 5.30 2.51
N LYS A 247 1.00 6.04 3.41
CA LYS A 247 1.29 7.43 3.75
C LYS A 247 1.51 7.51 5.25
N ASP A 248 0.52 7.96 6.00
CA ASP A 248 0.60 8.12 7.45
C ASP A 248 -0.64 7.55 8.15
N GLY A 249 -1.38 6.68 7.45
CA GLY A 249 -2.55 5.98 7.98
C GLY A 249 -3.73 6.87 8.37
N SER A 250 -3.77 8.12 7.91
CA SER A 250 -4.90 9.04 8.03
C SER A 250 -4.87 10.17 7.00
N PHE A 251 -6.01 10.85 6.81
CA PHE A 251 -6.10 12.05 5.97
C PHE A 251 -5.16 13.15 6.48
N ILE A 252 -5.23 13.46 7.79
CA ILE A 252 -4.41 14.50 8.43
C ILE A 252 -2.93 14.14 8.30
N GLY A 253 -2.54 12.90 8.59
CA GLY A 253 -1.14 12.50 8.52
C GLY A 253 -0.59 12.60 7.09
N ASN A 254 -1.35 12.20 6.05
CA ASN A 254 -0.93 12.43 4.65
C ASN A 254 -0.88 13.92 4.27
N LEU A 255 -1.71 14.77 4.89
CA LEU A 255 -1.66 16.22 4.71
C LEU A 255 -0.43 16.84 5.42
N GLU A 256 -0.09 16.33 6.61
CA GLU A 256 1.05 16.74 7.46
C GLU A 256 2.40 16.22 6.98
N GLN A 257 2.42 15.23 6.10
CA GLN A 257 3.62 14.89 5.34
C GLN A 257 4.18 16.06 4.54
N CYS A 258 3.36 17.05 4.16
CA CYS A 258 3.84 18.24 3.47
C CYS A 258 4.67 19.15 4.38
N ASN A 259 5.99 18.98 4.38
CA ASN A 259 6.93 19.81 5.13
C ASN A 259 7.26 21.17 4.46
N GLY A 260 6.73 21.45 3.27
CA GLY A 260 6.94 22.70 2.54
C GLY A 260 8.26 22.83 1.76
N CYS A 261 9.06 21.77 1.62
CA CYS A 261 10.42 21.80 1.05
C CYS A 261 10.56 22.34 -0.39
N GLY A 262 9.47 22.51 -1.14
CA GLY A 262 9.54 23.08 -2.48
C GLY A 262 9.98 22.14 -3.60
N GLY A 263 10.32 20.87 -3.33
CA GLY A 263 10.66 19.89 -4.37
C GLY A 263 9.56 19.67 -5.43
N CYS A 264 8.33 20.11 -5.17
CA CYS A 264 7.24 20.12 -6.14
C CYS A 264 7.21 21.33 -7.08
N LEU A 265 8.07 22.33 -6.90
CA LEU A 265 8.20 23.53 -7.73
C LEU A 265 9.17 23.34 -8.90
N LYS A 266 9.22 22.13 -9.44
CA LYS A 266 10.09 21.82 -10.58
C LYS A 266 9.35 22.03 -11.90
N GLN A 267 10.13 22.41 -12.92
CA GLN A 267 9.65 22.65 -14.29
C GLN A 267 9.79 21.43 -15.20
N THR A 268 10.19 20.27 -14.64
CA THR A 268 10.43 19.03 -15.37
C THR A 268 9.90 17.82 -14.60
N GLY A 269 9.67 16.71 -15.32
CA GLY A 269 9.10 15.48 -14.76
C GLY A 269 7.57 15.45 -14.81
N ILE A 270 6.97 14.56 -14.01
CA ILE A 270 5.51 14.33 -14.00
C ILE A 270 4.77 15.06 -12.86
N MET A 271 5.48 15.92 -12.11
CA MET A 271 4.94 16.76 -11.04
C MET A 271 3.85 17.68 -11.59
N CYS A 272 3.14 18.39 -10.70
CA CYS A 272 2.01 19.27 -11.00
C CYS A 272 2.14 20.05 -12.33
N PRO A 273 1.48 19.58 -13.42
CA PRO A 273 1.59 20.22 -14.73
C PRO A 273 0.93 21.59 -14.76
N THR A 274 -0.10 21.79 -13.94
CA THR A 274 -0.71 23.11 -13.75
C THR A 274 0.25 24.12 -13.17
N PHE A 275 1.17 23.72 -12.27
CA PHE A 275 2.19 24.63 -11.77
C PHE A 275 3.22 24.95 -12.87
N MET A 276 3.64 23.95 -13.64
CA MET A 276 4.56 24.17 -14.76
C MET A 276 3.96 25.13 -15.81
N ALA A 277 2.64 25.06 -16.02
CA ALA A 277 1.95 25.93 -16.96
C ALA A 277 1.74 27.36 -16.44
N THR A 278 1.47 27.55 -15.14
CA THR A 278 1.07 28.86 -14.60
C THR A 278 2.15 29.57 -13.79
N GLY A 279 3.13 28.86 -13.24
CA GLY A 279 4.08 29.38 -12.24
C GLY A 279 3.46 29.66 -10.86
N GLU A 280 2.13 29.55 -10.74
CA GLU A 280 1.39 29.88 -9.51
C GLU A 280 1.52 28.79 -8.46
N GLU A 281 2.06 29.13 -7.29
CA GLU A 281 2.37 28.15 -6.26
C GLU A 281 1.15 27.37 -5.75
N VAL A 282 -0.05 27.99 -5.74
CA VAL A 282 -1.31 27.30 -5.39
C VAL A 282 -1.59 26.08 -6.27
N MET A 283 -1.01 26.03 -7.47
CA MET A 283 -1.13 24.90 -8.39
C MET A 283 -0.14 23.77 -8.12
N SER A 284 0.88 24.00 -7.29
CA SER A 284 1.89 23.01 -6.89
C SER A 284 1.37 22.02 -5.83
N THR A 285 2.08 20.92 -5.59
CA THR A 285 1.65 19.94 -4.57
C THR A 285 1.63 20.56 -3.17
N ARG A 286 2.67 21.33 -2.81
CA ARG A 286 2.74 22.01 -1.50
C ARG A 286 1.70 23.11 -1.36
N GLY A 287 1.45 23.87 -2.44
CA GLY A 287 0.44 24.92 -2.43
C GLY A 287 -0.95 24.34 -2.17
N ARG A 288 -1.32 23.26 -2.88
CA ARG A 288 -2.61 22.58 -2.69
C ARG A 288 -2.74 21.98 -1.29
N ALA A 289 -1.70 21.34 -0.77
CA ALA A 289 -1.69 20.83 0.61
C ALA A 289 -1.89 21.97 1.64
N ASN A 290 -1.20 23.11 1.46
CA ASN A 290 -1.33 24.27 2.35
C ASN A 290 -2.72 24.92 2.27
N ILE A 291 -3.34 24.99 1.09
CA ILE A 291 -4.70 25.51 0.94
C ILE A 291 -5.73 24.56 1.56
N ILE A 292 -5.59 23.23 1.39
CA ILE A 292 -6.46 22.26 2.07
C ILE A 292 -6.37 22.46 3.59
N ARG A 293 -5.16 22.57 4.14
CA ARG A 293 -4.94 22.87 5.56
C ARG A 293 -5.61 24.17 5.98
N ALA A 294 -5.36 25.25 5.23
CA ALA A 294 -5.92 26.57 5.54
C ALA A 294 -7.45 26.60 5.48
N ALA A 295 -8.05 25.86 4.55
CA ALA A 295 -9.51 25.74 4.45
C ALA A 295 -10.08 24.99 5.66
N LEU A 296 -9.48 23.86 6.05
CA LEU A 296 -9.88 23.10 7.24
C LEU A 296 -9.74 23.91 8.54
N GLU A 297 -8.74 24.77 8.62
CA GLU A 297 -8.52 25.70 9.74
C GLU A 297 -9.35 27.00 9.63
N LEU A 298 -10.23 27.11 8.63
CA LEU A 298 -11.04 28.30 8.34
C LEU A 298 -10.23 29.59 8.12
N ARG A 299 -8.92 29.50 7.84
CA ARG A 299 -8.04 30.65 7.58
C ARG A 299 -8.27 31.32 6.24
N VAL A 300 -9.04 30.68 5.36
CA VAL A 300 -9.27 31.15 3.99
C VAL A 300 -10.55 31.98 3.91
N ASN A 301 -11.71 31.40 4.23
CA ASN A 301 -13.02 32.06 4.12
C ASN A 301 -13.71 32.32 5.47
N GLY A 302 -13.17 31.81 6.58
CA GLY A 302 -13.75 31.92 7.92
C GLY A 302 -15.07 31.19 8.17
N ARG A 303 -15.62 30.42 7.21
CA ARG A 303 -17.02 29.92 7.27
C ARG A 303 -17.23 28.46 6.91
N ASP A 304 -16.68 27.99 5.78
CA ASP A 304 -16.93 26.61 5.28
C ASP A 304 -15.59 25.90 4.98
N PRO A 305 -15.23 24.85 5.74
CA PRO A 305 -13.98 24.12 5.56
C PRO A 305 -13.95 23.25 4.30
N LEU A 306 -15.12 23.01 3.68
CA LEU A 306 -15.25 22.22 2.46
C LEU A 306 -15.51 23.06 1.21
N LYS A 307 -15.65 24.39 1.31
CA LYS A 307 -16.01 25.26 0.17
C LYS A 307 -15.43 26.67 0.28
N SER A 308 -14.41 26.97 -0.52
CA SER A 308 -13.87 28.33 -0.71
C SER A 308 -13.37 28.49 -2.14
N GLU A 309 -13.20 29.73 -2.61
CA GLU A 309 -12.68 30.03 -3.95
C GLU A 309 -11.25 29.47 -4.13
N GLU A 310 -10.42 29.63 -3.12
CA GLU A 310 -9.04 29.19 -3.06
C GLU A 310 -8.95 27.67 -3.00
N LEU A 311 -9.82 27.01 -2.21
CA LEU A 311 -9.91 25.56 -2.17
C LEU A 311 -10.36 25.01 -3.52
N ASP A 312 -11.32 25.66 -4.17
CA ASP A 312 -11.76 25.28 -5.51
C ASP A 312 -10.66 25.52 -6.55
N ALA A 313 -9.90 26.62 -6.48
CA ALA A 313 -8.72 26.84 -7.32
C ALA A 313 -7.66 25.73 -7.11
N ALA A 314 -7.47 25.30 -5.87
CA ALA A 314 -6.53 24.24 -5.47
C ALA A 314 -7.03 22.80 -5.73
N LEU A 315 -8.33 22.55 -5.88
CA LEU A 315 -8.83 21.18 -6.12
C LEU A 315 -9.35 20.98 -7.56
N SER A 316 -10.07 21.95 -8.13
CA SER A 316 -10.63 21.84 -9.48
C SER A 316 -9.53 21.70 -10.54
N ASN A 317 -8.43 22.46 -10.38
CA ASN A 317 -7.28 22.42 -11.27
C ASN A 317 -6.34 21.22 -11.01
N CYS A 318 -6.60 20.39 -9.99
CA CYS A 318 -5.80 19.19 -9.77
C CYS A 318 -6.26 18.07 -10.71
N LEU A 319 -5.42 17.69 -11.67
CA LEU A 319 -5.73 16.62 -12.63
C LEU A 319 -5.81 15.21 -12.01
N SER A 320 -5.49 15.08 -10.71
CA SER A 320 -5.39 13.80 -10.02
C SER A 320 -4.43 12.81 -10.69
N CYS A 321 -3.45 13.27 -11.47
CA CYS A 321 -2.52 12.45 -12.26
C CYS A 321 -1.62 11.52 -11.43
N LYS A 322 -1.58 11.72 -10.10
CA LYS A 322 -0.72 11.03 -9.13
C LYS A 322 0.78 11.27 -9.30
N GLY A 323 1.22 12.24 -10.11
CA GLY A 323 2.64 12.61 -10.22
C GLY A 323 3.28 13.02 -8.88
N CYS A 324 2.49 13.58 -7.96
CA CYS A 324 2.92 13.87 -6.58
C CYS A 324 3.32 12.61 -5.79
N THR A 325 2.80 11.43 -6.12
CA THR A 325 3.06 10.20 -5.34
C THR A 325 4.51 9.70 -5.48
N PRO A 326 5.05 9.51 -6.71
CA PRO A 326 6.44 9.08 -6.87
C PRO A 326 7.46 10.23 -6.81
N GLU A 327 7.05 11.48 -7.01
CA GLU A 327 8.00 12.59 -7.13
C GLU A 327 8.02 13.54 -5.92
N CYS A 328 7.03 13.52 -5.03
CA CYS A 328 7.09 14.30 -3.80
C CYS A 328 8.03 13.58 -2.83
N PRO A 329 9.16 14.19 -2.43
CA PRO A 329 10.10 13.50 -1.56
C PRO A 329 9.53 13.33 -0.13
N SER A 330 8.54 14.14 0.25
CA SER A 330 7.79 13.98 1.50
C SER A 330 6.60 13.03 1.38
N ASN A 331 6.43 12.34 0.25
CA ASN A 331 5.46 11.26 0.03
C ASN A 331 3.97 11.67 -0.01
N VAL A 332 3.63 12.97 -0.09
CA VAL A 332 2.25 13.47 -0.12
C VAL A 332 1.45 12.92 -1.31
N ASN A 333 0.29 12.31 -1.05
CA ASN A 333 -0.63 11.88 -2.09
C ASN A 333 -1.84 12.82 -2.19
N LEU A 334 -1.71 13.83 -3.04
CA LEU A 334 -2.75 14.83 -3.26
C LEU A 334 -4.00 14.25 -3.95
N ALA A 335 -3.84 13.21 -4.78
CA ALA A 335 -4.99 12.59 -5.46
C ALA A 335 -5.95 11.92 -4.47
N LEU A 336 -5.43 11.34 -3.38
CA LEU A 336 -6.26 10.79 -2.30
C LEU A 336 -6.91 11.92 -1.48
N LEU A 337 -6.17 12.97 -1.12
CA LEU A 337 -6.73 14.12 -0.39
C LEU A 337 -7.87 14.77 -1.18
N LYS A 338 -7.68 14.99 -2.48
CA LYS A 338 -8.72 15.52 -3.36
C LYS A 338 -9.94 14.61 -3.41
N ALA A 339 -9.74 13.30 -3.61
CA ALA A 339 -10.86 12.36 -3.69
C ALA A 339 -11.69 12.35 -2.40
N GLU A 340 -11.03 12.36 -1.24
CA GLU A 340 -11.68 12.41 0.07
C GLU A 340 -12.44 13.73 0.28
N MET A 341 -11.82 14.88 0.00
CA MET A 341 -12.47 16.19 0.11
C MET A 341 -13.70 16.31 -0.80
N MET A 342 -13.61 15.80 -2.03
CA MET A 342 -14.73 15.79 -2.96
C MET A 342 -15.85 14.84 -2.50
N TYR A 343 -15.50 13.65 -2.03
CA TYR A 343 -16.46 12.70 -1.48
C TYR A 343 -17.18 13.26 -0.25
N ALA A 344 -16.45 13.89 0.66
CA ALA A 344 -17.03 14.57 1.83
C ALA A 344 -18.02 15.66 1.41
N ARG A 345 -17.65 16.50 0.42
CA ARG A 345 -18.56 17.52 -0.14
C ARG A 345 -19.81 16.87 -0.75
N GLN A 346 -19.67 15.76 -1.47
CA GLN A 346 -20.80 15.04 -2.09
C GLN A 346 -21.72 14.38 -1.10
N GLN A 347 -21.21 13.87 0.03
CA GLN A 347 -22.06 13.31 1.06
C GLN A 347 -22.90 14.38 1.76
N ARG A 348 -22.38 15.61 1.86
CA ARG A 348 -23.10 16.75 2.43
C ARG A 348 -24.10 17.36 1.43
N ASP A 349 -23.64 17.63 0.20
CA ASP A 349 -24.35 18.47 -0.78
C ASP A 349 -25.05 17.65 -1.88
N GLY A 350 -24.82 16.34 -1.92
CA GLY A 350 -25.23 15.45 -3.01
C GLY A 350 -24.28 15.47 -4.20
N LEU A 351 -24.39 14.45 -5.06
CA LEU A 351 -23.59 14.36 -6.28
C LEU A 351 -24.19 15.26 -7.38
N PRO A 352 -23.47 16.29 -7.87
CA PRO A 352 -24.02 17.19 -8.89
C PRO A 352 -24.13 16.50 -10.26
N LEU A 353 -24.93 17.08 -11.15
CA LEU A 353 -25.25 16.48 -12.45
C LEU A 353 -24.00 16.23 -13.31
N ARG A 354 -23.06 17.18 -13.29
CA ARG A 354 -21.80 17.09 -14.02
C ARG A 354 -21.03 15.83 -13.64
N GLU A 355 -20.82 15.60 -12.35
CA GLU A 355 -20.08 14.47 -11.80
C GLU A 355 -20.78 13.15 -12.16
N ARG A 356 -22.12 13.08 -12.06
CA ARG A 356 -22.91 11.90 -12.47
C ARG A 356 -22.70 11.53 -13.93
N VAL A 357 -22.65 12.53 -14.82
CA VAL A 357 -22.42 12.31 -16.25
C VAL A 357 -21.00 11.77 -16.48
N PHE A 358 -20.00 12.39 -15.85
CA PHE A 358 -18.59 12.03 -16.06
C PHE A 358 -18.13 10.75 -15.36
N SER A 359 -18.81 10.30 -14.31
CA SER A 359 -18.53 9.00 -13.69
C SER A 359 -19.07 7.81 -14.50
N ASN A 360 -20.09 8.04 -15.34
CA ASN A 360 -20.83 7.02 -16.09
C ASN A 360 -20.47 6.93 -17.58
N VAL A 361 -19.21 7.17 -17.94
CA VAL A 361 -18.73 7.15 -19.34
C VAL A 361 -18.97 5.84 -20.10
N ASP A 362 -19.02 4.69 -19.41
CA ASP A 362 -19.33 3.40 -20.06
C ASP A 362 -20.79 3.32 -20.52
N LEU A 363 -21.73 3.89 -19.73
CA LEU A 363 -23.13 3.97 -20.12
C LEU A 363 -23.31 4.92 -21.31
N LEU A 364 -22.66 6.09 -21.26
CA LEU A 364 -22.63 7.04 -22.38
C LEU A 364 -22.06 6.41 -23.64
N GLY A 365 -20.97 5.66 -23.53
CA GLY A 365 -20.38 4.89 -24.63
C GLY A 365 -21.34 3.89 -25.26
N ARG A 366 -22.11 3.14 -24.45
CA ARG A 366 -23.10 2.19 -24.95
C ARG A 366 -24.24 2.87 -25.71
N ILE A 367 -24.76 3.98 -25.18
CA ILE A 367 -25.84 4.75 -25.79
C ILE A 367 -25.32 5.42 -27.07
N GLY A 368 -24.18 6.10 -27.00
CA GLY A 368 -23.58 6.81 -28.13
C GLY A 368 -23.24 5.89 -29.31
N CYS A 369 -22.75 4.68 -29.03
CA CYS A 369 -22.48 3.68 -30.07
C CYS A 369 -23.72 2.94 -30.61
N ALA A 370 -24.92 3.17 -30.05
CA ALA A 370 -26.15 2.58 -30.59
C ALA A 370 -26.53 3.24 -31.94
N LEU A 371 -26.37 4.56 -32.03
CA LEU A 371 -26.57 5.36 -33.25
C LEU A 371 -25.43 6.39 -33.38
N PRO A 372 -24.21 5.95 -33.72
CA PRO A 372 -23.01 6.80 -33.64
C PRO A 372 -23.07 8.00 -34.58
N GLN A 373 -23.70 7.88 -35.75
CA GLN A 373 -23.86 9.00 -36.68
C GLN A 373 -24.72 10.13 -36.08
N VAL A 374 -25.85 9.76 -35.47
CA VAL A 374 -26.75 10.71 -34.80
C VAL A 374 -26.08 11.27 -33.56
N ALA A 375 -25.46 10.42 -32.74
CA ALA A 375 -24.76 10.85 -31.54
C ALA A 375 -23.60 11.82 -31.87
N ASN A 376 -22.82 11.54 -32.92
CA ASN A 376 -21.72 12.39 -33.38
C ASN A 376 -22.24 13.72 -33.93
N ALA A 377 -23.30 13.69 -34.76
CA ALA A 377 -23.94 14.91 -35.23
C ALA A 377 -24.44 15.77 -34.06
N ILE A 378 -25.08 15.16 -33.05
CA ILE A 378 -25.55 15.83 -31.84
C ILE A 378 -24.39 16.46 -31.06
N VAL A 379 -23.31 15.73 -30.79
CA VAL A 379 -22.17 16.29 -30.04
C VAL A 379 -21.42 17.36 -30.81
N ASP A 380 -21.58 17.47 -32.13
CA ASP A 380 -21.00 18.54 -32.95
C ASP A 380 -21.92 19.79 -33.07
N LEU A 381 -23.19 19.71 -32.65
CA LEU A 381 -24.13 20.84 -32.71
C LEU A 381 -23.68 21.99 -31.79
N ARG A 382 -23.28 23.11 -32.39
CA ARG A 382 -22.84 24.33 -31.67
C ARG A 382 -23.83 24.84 -30.62
N PRO A 383 -25.16 24.90 -30.88
CA PRO A 383 -26.11 25.32 -29.85
C PRO A 383 -26.09 24.39 -28.64
N LEU A 384 -26.02 23.07 -28.85
CA LEU A 384 -25.90 22.10 -27.77
C LEU A 384 -24.59 22.26 -27.02
N ARG A 385 -23.47 22.48 -27.72
CA ARG A 385 -22.17 22.77 -27.08
C ARG A 385 -22.24 24.00 -26.18
N ALA A 386 -22.91 25.07 -26.61
CA ALA A 386 -23.11 26.27 -25.80
C ALA A 386 -24.00 25.99 -24.57
N VAL A 387 -25.04 25.16 -24.72
CA VAL A 387 -25.86 24.71 -23.58
C VAL A 387 -25.05 23.85 -22.61
N MET A 388 -24.26 22.89 -23.11
CA MET A 388 -23.38 22.04 -22.28
C MET A 388 -22.29 22.85 -21.56
N GLU A 389 -21.77 23.91 -22.18
CA GLU A 389 -20.82 24.83 -21.55
C GLU A 389 -21.48 25.56 -20.37
N LYS A 390 -22.70 26.06 -20.54
CA LYS A 390 -23.46 26.75 -19.48
C LYS A 390 -23.97 25.83 -18.38
N THR A 391 -24.33 24.59 -18.70
CA THR A 391 -24.99 23.65 -17.75
C THR A 391 -24.04 22.66 -17.11
N LEU A 392 -23.11 22.08 -17.87
CA LEU A 392 -22.18 21.03 -17.42
C LEU A 392 -20.73 21.53 -17.32
N GLY A 393 -20.44 22.77 -17.72
CA GLY A 393 -19.09 23.34 -17.71
C GLY A 393 -18.15 22.73 -18.76
N VAL A 394 -18.70 22.14 -19.83
CA VAL A 394 -17.92 21.53 -20.91
C VAL A 394 -17.69 22.57 -22.00
N SER A 395 -16.49 23.15 -22.08
CA SER A 395 -16.24 24.27 -23.00
C SER A 395 -16.55 23.92 -24.45
N ALA A 396 -17.33 24.77 -25.13
CA ALA A 396 -17.67 24.62 -26.54
C ALA A 396 -16.45 24.72 -27.46
N LYS A 397 -15.34 25.32 -26.98
CA LYS A 397 -14.06 25.42 -27.69
C LYS A 397 -13.30 24.10 -27.80
N ARG A 398 -13.70 23.07 -27.05
CA ARG A 398 -13.12 21.72 -27.14
C ARG A 398 -13.99 20.84 -28.01
N SER A 399 -13.38 19.96 -28.80
CA SER A 399 -14.11 18.86 -29.43
C SER A 399 -14.45 17.80 -28.37
N LEU A 400 -15.60 17.15 -28.53
CA LEU A 400 -15.92 15.94 -27.78
C LEU A 400 -15.43 14.72 -28.56
N PRO A 401 -15.02 13.64 -27.87
CA PRO A 401 -14.63 12.41 -28.54
C PRO A 401 -15.84 11.83 -29.27
N HIS A 402 -15.69 11.58 -30.56
CA HIS A 402 -16.72 10.93 -31.37
C HIS A 402 -16.86 9.47 -30.99
N TYR A 403 -18.08 8.95 -31.05
CA TYR A 403 -18.35 7.53 -30.91
C TYR A 403 -17.97 6.81 -32.21
N ALA A 404 -17.26 5.71 -32.07
CA ALA A 404 -16.81 4.90 -33.18
C ALA A 404 -18.01 4.25 -33.88
N PRO A 405 -18.08 4.29 -35.23
CA PRO A 405 -19.11 3.58 -36.00
C PRO A 405 -19.16 2.09 -35.70
N LYS A 406 -17.99 1.51 -35.37
CA LYS A 406 -17.84 0.12 -34.99
C LYS A 406 -16.99 0.04 -33.72
N ARG A 407 -17.58 -0.43 -32.64
CA ARG A 407 -16.89 -0.67 -31.37
C ARG A 407 -15.75 -1.68 -31.53
N PHE A 408 -14.69 -1.50 -30.74
CA PHE A 408 -13.53 -2.40 -30.77
C PHE A 408 -13.91 -3.86 -30.48
N ASP A 409 -14.74 -4.09 -29.47
CA ASP A 409 -15.15 -5.44 -29.07
C ASP A 409 -15.97 -6.14 -30.16
N LYS A 410 -16.85 -5.41 -30.86
CA LYS A 410 -17.59 -5.93 -32.02
C LYS A 410 -16.71 -6.18 -33.24
N TRP A 411 -15.67 -5.38 -33.44
CA TRP A 411 -14.65 -5.68 -34.44
C TRP A 411 -13.89 -6.97 -34.10
N PHE A 412 -13.50 -7.15 -32.83
CA PHE A 412 -12.74 -8.31 -32.37
C PHE A 412 -13.57 -9.61 -32.46
N GLU A 413 -14.84 -9.58 -32.07
CA GLU A 413 -15.77 -10.73 -32.20
C GLU A 413 -15.88 -11.19 -33.67
N LYS A 414 -16.04 -10.26 -34.63
CA LYS A 414 -16.12 -10.60 -36.06
C LYS A 414 -14.83 -11.23 -36.60
N ARG A 415 -13.65 -10.87 -36.08
CA ARG A 415 -12.37 -11.49 -36.46
C ARG A 415 -12.32 -12.97 -36.06
N LEU A 416 -12.87 -13.32 -34.90
CA LEU A 416 -12.90 -14.71 -34.42
C LEU A 416 -13.85 -15.59 -35.25
N VAL A 417 -14.98 -15.03 -35.69
CA VAL A 417 -15.98 -15.75 -36.52
C VAL A 417 -15.55 -15.79 -38.01
N GLY A 418 -14.79 -14.80 -38.47
CA GLY A 418 -14.39 -14.63 -39.87
C GLY A 418 -13.11 -15.36 -40.31
N SER A 419 -12.68 -16.42 -39.61
CA SER A 419 -11.43 -17.15 -39.92
C SER A 419 -11.44 -17.91 -41.26
N ALA A 420 -12.46 -17.73 -42.11
CA ALA A 420 -12.46 -18.25 -43.47
C ALA A 420 -12.27 -17.18 -44.57
N ARG A 421 -12.61 -15.88 -44.38
CA ARG A 421 -12.72 -14.94 -45.53
C ARG A 421 -12.49 -13.44 -45.27
N CYS A 422 -11.69 -13.01 -44.29
CA CYS A 422 -11.29 -11.58 -44.22
C CYS A 422 -10.01 -11.32 -45.04
N ALA A 423 -10.20 -10.83 -46.27
CA ALA A 423 -9.15 -10.53 -47.25
C ALA A 423 -8.29 -9.28 -46.96
N ASP A 424 -8.55 -8.52 -45.88
CA ASP A 424 -7.85 -7.24 -45.64
C ASP A 424 -6.55 -7.35 -44.82
N TRP A 425 -6.11 -8.56 -44.47
CA TRP A 425 -4.84 -8.75 -43.79
C TRP A 425 -4.17 -10.07 -44.16
N THR A 426 -3.43 -10.06 -45.26
CA THR A 426 -2.38 -11.05 -45.54
C THR A 426 -1.06 -10.58 -44.91
N PRO A 427 -0.50 -11.27 -43.90
CA PRO A 427 0.82 -10.93 -43.38
C PRO A 427 1.88 -11.24 -44.46
N GLN A 428 2.40 -10.20 -45.11
CA GLN A 428 3.44 -10.32 -46.14
C GLN A 428 4.84 -10.71 -45.60
N ARG A 429 5.01 -11.01 -44.30
CA ARG A 429 6.28 -11.50 -43.75
C ARG A 429 6.07 -12.57 -42.68
N ARG A 430 6.85 -13.66 -42.82
CA ARG A 430 6.90 -14.89 -42.02
C ARG A 430 6.35 -14.74 -40.60
N VAL A 431 5.21 -15.38 -40.33
CA VAL A 431 4.70 -15.63 -38.98
C VAL A 431 5.77 -16.44 -38.22
N PRO A 432 6.19 -16.01 -37.01
CA PRO A 432 7.13 -16.80 -36.21
C PRO A 432 6.53 -18.18 -35.91
N THR A 433 7.30 -19.24 -36.14
CA THR A 433 6.91 -20.65 -35.90
C THR A 433 6.66 -20.99 -34.43
N LYS A 434 6.89 -20.07 -33.48
CA LYS A 434 6.79 -20.30 -32.04
C LYS A 434 5.66 -19.46 -31.42
N LYS A 435 4.52 -20.08 -31.12
CA LYS A 435 3.42 -19.47 -30.33
C LYS A 435 3.96 -19.11 -28.93
N ARG A 436 3.91 -17.82 -28.56
CA ARG A 436 4.42 -17.29 -27.27
C ARG A 436 3.40 -17.35 -26.13
N GLY A 437 2.18 -17.82 -26.39
CA GLY A 437 1.12 -18.03 -25.40
C GLY A 437 -0.07 -17.08 -25.56
N LYS A 438 -1.02 -17.15 -24.62
CA LYS A 438 -2.25 -16.34 -24.61
C LYS A 438 -2.08 -15.04 -23.82
N VAL A 439 -2.53 -13.92 -24.38
CA VAL A 439 -2.58 -12.60 -23.73
C VAL A 439 -4.03 -12.13 -23.65
N ILE A 440 -4.40 -11.57 -22.50
CA ILE A 440 -5.70 -10.91 -22.33
C ILE A 440 -5.46 -9.42 -22.52
N LEU A 441 -6.09 -8.84 -23.54
CA LEU A 441 -6.10 -7.40 -23.77
C LEU A 441 -7.33 -6.80 -23.06
N TRP A 442 -7.09 -5.89 -22.13
CA TRP A 442 -8.13 -5.09 -21.50
C TRP A 442 -8.36 -3.83 -22.33
N ASP A 443 -9.54 -3.72 -22.95
CA ASP A 443 -9.95 -2.50 -23.63
C ASP A 443 -10.62 -1.55 -22.65
N ASP A 444 -10.03 -0.38 -22.44
CA ASP A 444 -10.69 0.67 -21.67
C ASP A 444 -11.89 1.26 -22.44
N THR A 445 -12.67 2.09 -21.74
CA THR A 445 -13.87 2.72 -22.28
C THR A 445 -13.58 3.55 -23.56
N PHE A 446 -12.44 4.23 -23.63
CA PHE A 446 -12.08 5.05 -24.78
C PHE A 446 -11.68 4.21 -25.98
N VAL A 447 -10.81 3.22 -25.79
CA VAL A 447 -10.45 2.26 -26.83
C VAL A 447 -11.69 1.54 -27.35
N ARG A 448 -12.64 1.21 -26.47
CA ARG A 448 -13.86 0.49 -26.88
C ARG A 448 -14.80 1.31 -27.74
N TYR A 449 -15.16 2.52 -27.28
CA TYR A 449 -16.26 3.28 -27.84
C TYR A 449 -15.84 4.45 -28.73
N HIS A 450 -14.59 4.91 -28.65
CA HIS A 450 -14.13 6.12 -29.35
C HIS A 450 -12.95 5.82 -30.30
N GLU A 451 -11.94 5.09 -29.81
CA GLU A 451 -10.67 4.89 -30.51
C GLU A 451 -10.34 3.40 -30.73
N PRO A 452 -11.19 2.64 -31.44
CA PRO A 452 -10.99 1.20 -31.63
C PRO A 452 -9.72 0.85 -32.39
N HIS A 453 -9.18 1.79 -33.17
CA HIS A 453 -7.94 1.62 -33.91
C HIS A 453 -6.73 1.32 -33.00
N ILE A 454 -6.70 1.86 -31.77
CA ILE A 454 -5.65 1.59 -30.78
C ILE A 454 -5.69 0.11 -30.37
N GLY A 455 -6.88 -0.38 -30.02
CA GLY A 455 -7.08 -1.79 -29.68
C GLY A 455 -6.73 -2.72 -30.85
N ILE A 456 -7.12 -2.34 -32.07
CA ILE A 456 -6.80 -3.09 -33.30
C ILE A 456 -5.29 -3.17 -33.51
N ALA A 457 -4.57 -2.06 -33.33
CA ALA A 457 -3.12 -2.02 -33.43
C ALA A 457 -2.44 -2.91 -32.38
N ALA A 458 -2.90 -2.85 -31.13
CA ALA A 458 -2.39 -3.71 -30.06
C ALA A 458 -2.57 -5.20 -30.38
N VAL A 459 -3.75 -5.60 -30.88
CA VAL A 459 -4.01 -6.99 -31.31
C VAL A 459 -3.08 -7.39 -32.46
N LYS A 460 -2.86 -6.51 -33.45
CA LYS A 460 -1.96 -6.77 -34.58
C LYS A 460 -0.52 -7.00 -34.11
N VAL A 461 0.01 -6.10 -33.28
CA VAL A 461 1.38 -6.20 -32.74
C VAL A 461 1.57 -7.48 -31.95
N LEU A 462 0.65 -7.77 -31.02
CA LEU A 462 0.69 -9.01 -30.22
C LEU A 462 0.63 -10.27 -31.10
N GLY A 463 -0.21 -10.24 -32.14
CA GLY A 463 -0.29 -11.33 -33.11
C GLY A 463 1.02 -11.54 -33.89
N VAL A 464 1.65 -10.47 -34.37
CA VAL A 464 2.96 -10.53 -35.05
C VAL A 464 4.05 -11.06 -34.11
N LEU A 465 3.99 -10.71 -32.82
CA LEU A 465 4.88 -11.23 -31.79
C LEU A 465 4.59 -12.70 -31.41
N GLY A 466 3.58 -13.33 -32.00
CA GLY A 466 3.24 -14.74 -31.81
C GLY A 466 2.34 -15.02 -30.60
N PHE A 467 1.67 -14.00 -30.05
CA PHE A 467 0.69 -14.17 -28.97
C PHE A 467 -0.73 -14.42 -29.51
N ASP A 468 -1.46 -15.30 -28.83
CA ASP A 468 -2.89 -15.50 -29.03
C ASP A 468 -3.66 -14.50 -28.15
N VAL A 469 -4.30 -13.52 -28.77
CA VAL A 469 -4.96 -12.42 -28.05
C VAL A 469 -6.41 -12.78 -27.76
N SER A 470 -6.87 -12.49 -26.55
CA SER A 470 -8.27 -12.57 -26.14
C SER A 470 -8.68 -11.28 -25.43
N LEU A 471 -9.96 -10.90 -25.49
CA LEU A 471 -10.49 -9.78 -24.71
C LEU A 471 -11.03 -10.25 -23.36
N ALA A 472 -11.04 -9.36 -22.36
CA ALA A 472 -11.71 -9.62 -21.08
C ALA A 472 -13.20 -9.94 -21.30
N LYS A 473 -13.74 -10.94 -20.59
CA LYS A 473 -15.14 -11.42 -20.73
C LYS A 473 -16.18 -10.47 -20.11
N LYS A 474 -15.85 -9.77 -19.01
CA LYS A 474 -16.68 -8.72 -18.39
C LYS A 474 -15.98 -7.37 -18.45
N ARG A 475 -16.51 -6.53 -19.32
CA ARG A 475 -15.92 -5.31 -19.83
C ARG A 475 -16.55 -4.09 -19.16
N ARG A 476 -16.15 -3.76 -17.93
CA ARG A 476 -16.60 -2.55 -17.20
C ARG A 476 -15.53 -1.45 -17.27
N CYS A 477 -15.95 -0.19 -17.12
CA CYS A 477 -15.03 0.92 -16.88
C CYS A 477 -14.10 0.57 -15.70
N CYS A 478 -12.83 0.98 -15.78
CA CYS A 478 -11.83 0.74 -14.73
C CYS A 478 -12.11 1.48 -13.41
N GLY A 479 -13.23 2.21 -13.31
CA GLY A 479 -13.61 3.01 -12.13
C GLY A 479 -12.81 4.30 -11.99
N ARG A 480 -11.85 4.57 -12.89
CA ARG A 480 -11.01 5.77 -12.84
C ARG A 480 -11.80 7.08 -12.97
N PRO A 481 -12.80 7.20 -13.86
CA PRO A 481 -13.68 8.36 -13.91
C PRO A 481 -14.41 8.57 -12.59
N ALA A 482 -15.09 7.53 -12.07
CA ALA A 482 -15.77 7.56 -10.77
C ALA A 482 -14.82 8.01 -9.63
N PHE A 483 -13.63 7.39 -9.51
CA PHE A 483 -12.62 7.78 -8.52
C PHE A 483 -12.19 9.25 -8.66
N SER A 484 -11.98 9.75 -9.89
CA SER A 484 -11.59 11.14 -10.13
C SER A 484 -12.69 12.15 -9.83
N GLN A 485 -13.95 11.69 -9.89
CA GLN A 485 -15.14 12.46 -9.53
C GLN A 485 -15.55 12.24 -8.07
N GLY A 486 -14.82 11.49 -7.25
CA GLY A 486 -15.20 11.24 -5.85
C GLY A 486 -16.21 10.09 -5.62
N GLU A 487 -16.67 9.39 -6.66
CA GLU A 487 -17.58 8.23 -6.54
C GLU A 487 -16.86 6.93 -6.16
N LEU A 488 -16.43 6.83 -4.90
CA LEU A 488 -15.62 5.71 -4.40
C LEU A 488 -16.39 4.37 -4.36
N ASP A 489 -17.68 4.38 -4.03
CA ASP A 489 -18.52 3.17 -3.97
C ASP A 489 -18.58 2.42 -5.31
N ALA A 490 -18.83 3.17 -6.40
CA ALA A 490 -18.86 2.62 -7.74
C ALA A 490 -17.49 2.04 -8.13
N ALA A 491 -16.41 2.74 -7.78
CA ALA A 491 -15.04 2.36 -8.12
C ALA A 491 -14.59 1.06 -7.43
N LEU A 492 -14.98 0.81 -6.18
CA LEU A 492 -14.47 -0.32 -5.37
C LEU A 492 -15.41 -1.54 -5.30
N SER A 493 -16.65 -1.42 -5.79
CA SER A 493 -17.70 -2.47 -5.74
C SER A 493 -17.34 -3.82 -6.38
N ASN A 494 -16.36 -3.88 -7.28
CA ASN A 494 -15.89 -5.12 -7.95
C ASN A 494 -14.49 -5.56 -7.52
N CYS A 495 -13.88 -4.89 -6.53
CA CYS A 495 -12.61 -5.32 -5.97
C CYS A 495 -12.81 -6.63 -5.18
N LEU A 496 -12.07 -7.69 -5.56
CA LEU A 496 -12.08 -8.99 -4.88
C LEU A 496 -11.35 -8.98 -3.53
N SER A 497 -10.70 -7.87 -3.16
CA SER A 497 -9.80 -7.79 -2.01
C SER A 497 -8.64 -8.80 -2.06
N CYS A 498 -8.20 -9.19 -3.26
CA CYS A 498 -7.16 -10.20 -3.47
C CYS A 498 -5.72 -9.70 -3.27
N LYS A 499 -5.53 -8.40 -2.98
CA LYS A 499 -4.24 -7.72 -2.82
C LYS A 499 -3.27 -7.78 -4.00
N GLY A 500 -3.67 -8.29 -5.17
CA GLY A 500 -2.81 -8.31 -6.36
C GLY A 500 -2.38 -6.91 -6.83
N CYS A 501 -3.14 -5.87 -6.50
CA CYS A 501 -2.77 -4.49 -6.80
C CYS A 501 -1.58 -3.99 -5.97
N THR A 502 -1.29 -4.55 -4.80
CA THR A 502 -0.19 -4.10 -3.94
C THR A 502 1.17 -4.28 -4.63
N PRO A 503 1.62 -5.51 -4.97
CA PRO A 503 2.93 -5.69 -5.61
C PRO A 503 2.98 -5.21 -7.07
N GLU A 504 1.87 -5.27 -7.80
CA GLU A 504 1.85 -4.97 -9.24
C GLU A 504 1.72 -3.47 -9.54
N CYS A 505 1.23 -2.68 -8.58
CA CYS A 505 1.08 -1.24 -8.77
C CYS A 505 2.40 -0.55 -8.39
N PRO A 506 3.07 0.18 -9.30
CA PRO A 506 4.31 0.90 -8.95
C PRO A 506 4.22 1.80 -7.71
N PRO A 507 3.09 2.49 -7.42
CA PRO A 507 2.89 3.23 -6.16
C PRO A 507 2.43 2.37 -4.97
N ASN A 508 2.45 1.04 -5.08
CA ASN A 508 2.10 0.07 -4.04
C ASN A 508 0.68 0.23 -3.47
N VAL A 509 -0.32 0.49 -4.31
CA VAL A 509 -1.69 0.77 -3.83
C VAL A 509 -2.42 -0.51 -3.43
N ASN A 510 -2.79 -0.62 -2.15
CA ASN A 510 -3.63 -1.70 -1.62
C ASN A 510 -5.13 -1.35 -1.71
N LEU A 511 -5.76 -1.70 -2.84
CA LEU A 511 -7.20 -1.54 -3.04
C LEU A 511 -8.05 -2.44 -2.11
N ALA A 512 -7.47 -3.50 -1.55
CA ALA A 512 -8.21 -4.38 -0.64
C ALA A 512 -8.47 -3.69 0.70
N LEU A 513 -7.47 -2.97 1.22
CA LEU A 513 -7.58 -2.16 2.42
C LEU A 513 -8.51 -0.94 2.18
N LEU A 514 -8.30 -0.20 1.09
CA LEU A 514 -9.18 0.93 0.74
C LEU A 514 -10.65 0.53 0.62
N LYS A 515 -10.94 -0.66 0.06
CA LYS A 515 -12.30 -1.19 0.02
C LYS A 515 -12.83 -1.48 1.43
N ALA A 516 -12.02 -2.12 2.28
CA ALA A 516 -12.44 -2.50 3.63
C ALA A 516 -12.81 -1.28 4.48
N GLU A 517 -12.04 -0.20 4.37
CA GLU A 517 -12.29 1.04 5.13
C GLU A 517 -13.47 1.83 4.59
N MET A 518 -13.63 1.89 3.27
CA MET A 518 -14.82 2.48 2.67
C MET A 518 -16.08 1.78 3.15
N MET A 519 -16.06 0.44 3.17
CA MET A 519 -17.16 -0.36 3.73
C MET A 519 -17.36 -0.11 5.23
N TYR A 520 -16.27 0.01 6.01
CA TYR A 520 -16.32 0.30 7.44
C TYR A 520 -16.93 1.67 7.74
N ALA A 521 -16.47 2.72 7.07
CA ALA A 521 -17.00 4.08 7.24
C ALA A 521 -18.49 4.14 6.91
N ARG A 522 -18.92 3.40 5.87
CA ARG A 522 -20.34 3.24 5.56
C ARG A 522 -21.10 2.52 6.67
N GLN A 523 -20.54 1.46 7.25
CA GLN A 523 -21.17 0.71 8.35
C GLN A 523 -21.28 1.53 9.63
N GLN A 524 -20.33 2.43 9.90
CA GLN A 524 -20.43 3.36 11.03
C GLN A 524 -21.59 4.35 10.87
N ARG A 525 -21.91 4.72 9.62
CA ARG A 525 -23.04 5.62 9.32
C ARG A 525 -24.38 4.89 9.25
N ASP A 526 -24.44 3.79 8.49
CA ASP A 526 -25.69 3.12 8.10
C ASP A 526 -26.01 1.87 8.96
N GLY A 527 -25.09 1.48 9.84
CA GLY A 527 -25.12 0.21 10.56
C GLY A 527 -24.58 -0.97 9.75
N LEU A 528 -24.13 -2.03 10.44
CA LEU A 528 -23.63 -3.26 9.82
C LEU A 528 -24.79 -4.13 9.32
N PRO A 529 -24.96 -4.35 7.99
CA PRO A 529 -26.07 -5.13 7.47
C PRO A 529 -25.94 -6.63 7.82
N LEU A 530 -27.08 -7.34 7.80
CA LEU A 530 -27.17 -8.74 8.25
C LEU A 530 -26.21 -9.66 7.47
N ARG A 531 -26.11 -9.48 6.16
CA ARG A 531 -25.25 -10.28 5.29
C ARG A 531 -23.78 -10.18 5.72
N GLU A 532 -23.25 -8.96 5.84
CA GLU A 532 -21.88 -8.70 6.27
C GLU A 532 -21.65 -9.20 7.71
N ARG A 533 -22.66 -9.11 8.59
CA ARG A 533 -22.63 -9.66 9.94
C ARG A 533 -22.47 -11.18 9.95
N VAL A 534 -23.22 -11.89 9.13
CA VAL A 534 -23.14 -13.36 9.00
C VAL A 534 -21.76 -13.77 8.47
N PHE A 535 -21.29 -13.15 7.37
CA PHE A 535 -20.01 -13.50 6.76
C PHE A 535 -18.78 -13.09 7.58
N SER A 536 -18.93 -12.12 8.50
CA SER A 536 -17.87 -11.75 9.45
C SER A 536 -17.65 -12.80 10.54
N ASN A 537 -18.64 -13.65 10.81
CA ASN A 537 -18.69 -14.56 11.97
C ASN A 537 -18.58 -16.06 11.61
N VAL A 538 -17.73 -16.41 10.63
CA VAL A 538 -17.55 -17.80 10.18
C VAL A 538 -17.11 -18.79 11.27
N ASP A 539 -16.40 -18.35 12.31
CA ASP A 539 -16.02 -19.23 13.43
C ASP A 539 -17.20 -19.62 14.32
N LEU A 540 -18.18 -18.72 14.48
CA LEU A 540 -19.43 -19.04 15.17
C LEU A 540 -20.25 -20.04 14.36
N LEU A 541 -20.36 -19.81 13.04
CA LEU A 541 -21.03 -20.74 12.13
C LEU A 541 -20.37 -22.11 12.13
N GLY A 542 -19.03 -22.17 12.17
CA GLY A 542 -18.26 -23.41 12.32
C GLY A 542 -18.58 -24.17 13.60
N ARG A 543 -18.65 -23.47 14.74
CA ARG A 543 -19.00 -24.07 16.03
C ARG A 543 -20.41 -24.65 16.05
N ILE A 544 -21.38 -23.93 15.49
CA ILE A 544 -22.78 -24.38 15.43
C ILE A 544 -22.90 -25.55 14.44
N GLY A 545 -22.36 -25.42 13.23
CA GLY A 545 -22.45 -26.44 12.19
C GLY A 545 -21.82 -27.78 12.58
N CYS A 546 -20.67 -27.76 13.28
CA CYS A 546 -20.02 -28.97 13.78
C CYS A 546 -20.69 -29.60 15.02
N ALA A 547 -21.71 -28.98 15.61
CA ALA A 547 -22.46 -29.61 16.71
C ALA A 547 -23.33 -30.77 16.20
N LEU A 548 -23.92 -30.62 15.01
CA LEU A 548 -24.71 -31.64 14.31
C LEU A 548 -24.34 -31.65 12.81
N PRO A 549 -23.14 -32.13 12.43
CA PRO A 549 -22.61 -31.95 11.08
C PRO A 549 -23.45 -32.63 10.00
N GLN A 550 -24.05 -33.79 10.28
CA GLN A 550 -24.94 -34.48 9.33
C GLN A 550 -26.19 -33.65 9.01
N VAL A 551 -26.82 -33.06 10.04
CA VAL A 551 -27.99 -32.20 9.89
C VAL A 551 -27.60 -30.90 9.19
N ALA A 552 -26.49 -30.26 9.63
CA ALA A 552 -26.00 -29.04 9.02
C ALA A 552 -25.64 -29.22 7.53
N ASN A 553 -25.00 -30.34 7.17
CA ASN A 553 -24.65 -30.68 5.79
C ASN A 553 -25.91 -30.95 4.94
N ALA A 554 -26.87 -31.73 5.46
CA ALA A 554 -28.15 -31.92 4.80
C ALA A 554 -28.88 -30.59 4.57
N ILE A 555 -28.88 -29.70 5.55
CA ILE A 555 -29.49 -28.36 5.47
C ILE A 555 -28.82 -27.52 4.38
N VAL A 556 -27.48 -27.48 4.31
CA VAL A 556 -26.79 -26.68 3.28
C VAL A 556 -26.96 -27.25 1.86
N ASP A 557 -27.31 -28.52 1.71
CA ASP A 557 -27.57 -29.14 0.40
C ASP A 557 -29.05 -29.02 -0.06
N LEU A 558 -29.96 -28.62 0.83
CA LEU A 558 -31.40 -28.45 0.52
C LEU A 558 -31.64 -27.28 -0.43
N ARG A 559 -32.02 -27.59 -1.70
CA ARG A 559 -32.30 -26.60 -2.75
C ARG A 559 -33.30 -25.49 -2.35
N PRO A 560 -34.44 -25.78 -1.68
CA PRO A 560 -35.37 -24.71 -1.27
C PRO A 560 -34.72 -23.71 -0.32
N LEU A 561 -33.89 -24.19 0.63
CA LEU A 561 -33.17 -23.32 1.55
C LEU A 561 -32.09 -22.51 0.83
N ARG A 562 -31.41 -23.09 -0.16
CA ARG A 562 -30.47 -22.36 -1.02
C ARG A 562 -31.14 -21.20 -1.77
N ALA A 563 -32.36 -21.40 -2.26
CA ALA A 563 -33.15 -20.32 -2.87
C ALA A 563 -33.52 -19.22 -1.85
N VAL A 564 -33.84 -19.58 -0.60
CA VAL A 564 -34.08 -18.61 0.48
C VAL A 564 -32.80 -17.85 0.83
N MET A 565 -31.66 -18.53 0.96
CA MET A 565 -30.36 -17.90 1.21
C MET A 565 -29.93 -16.96 0.08
N GLU A 566 -30.27 -17.28 -1.16
CA GLU A 566 -30.03 -16.41 -2.30
C GLU A 566 -30.84 -15.12 -2.19
N LYS A 567 -32.13 -15.21 -1.84
CA LYS A 567 -33.00 -14.03 -1.69
C LYS A 567 -32.68 -13.17 -0.45
N THR A 568 -32.27 -13.79 0.65
CA THR A 568 -32.09 -13.11 1.95
C THR A 568 -30.65 -12.66 2.21
N LEU A 569 -29.67 -13.53 1.94
CA LEU A 569 -28.24 -13.29 2.20
C LEU A 569 -27.44 -13.05 0.91
N GLY A 570 -28.08 -13.16 -0.27
CA GLY A 570 -27.43 -12.98 -1.56
C GLY A 570 -26.50 -14.12 -1.94
N VAL A 571 -26.55 -15.29 -1.28
CA VAL A 571 -25.64 -16.41 -1.56
C VAL A 571 -26.18 -17.23 -2.73
N SER A 572 -25.42 -17.33 -3.83
CA SER A 572 -25.87 -18.02 -5.03
C SER A 572 -26.18 -19.49 -4.77
N ALA A 573 -27.37 -19.94 -5.17
CA ALA A 573 -27.76 -21.35 -5.17
C ALA A 573 -26.93 -22.19 -6.16
N LYS A 574 -26.24 -21.54 -7.12
CA LYS A 574 -25.30 -22.19 -8.06
C LYS A 574 -23.96 -22.57 -7.43
N ARG A 575 -23.74 -22.26 -6.16
CA ARG A 575 -22.51 -22.56 -5.42
C ARG A 575 -22.71 -23.74 -4.47
N SER A 576 -21.66 -24.53 -4.29
CA SER A 576 -21.58 -25.41 -3.13
C SER A 576 -21.28 -24.58 -1.87
N LEU A 577 -21.72 -25.07 -0.71
CA LEU A 577 -21.25 -24.55 0.57
C LEU A 577 -20.28 -25.56 1.20
N PRO A 578 -19.25 -25.11 1.93
CA PRO A 578 -18.31 -26.00 2.59
C PRO A 578 -19.03 -26.90 3.59
N HIS A 579 -18.87 -28.21 3.46
CA HIS A 579 -19.44 -29.17 4.40
C HIS A 579 -18.66 -29.17 5.72
N TYR A 580 -19.37 -29.36 6.82
CA TYR A 580 -18.79 -29.51 8.15
C TYR A 580 -18.27 -30.93 8.34
N ALA A 581 -17.05 -31.05 8.85
CA ALA A 581 -16.43 -32.33 9.12
C ALA A 581 -17.10 -33.01 10.34
N PRO A 582 -17.27 -34.35 10.31
CA PRO A 582 -17.85 -35.08 11.44
C PRO A 582 -16.98 -35.01 12.71
N LYS A 583 -15.67 -34.79 12.54
CA LYS A 583 -14.71 -34.65 13.62
C LYS A 583 -13.84 -33.42 13.38
N ARG A 584 -13.91 -32.45 14.30
CA ARG A 584 -13.08 -31.25 14.27
C ARG A 584 -11.59 -31.58 14.45
N PHE A 585 -10.73 -30.79 13.80
CA PHE A 585 -9.29 -30.99 13.86
C PHE A 585 -8.74 -30.86 15.29
N ASP A 586 -9.18 -29.86 16.06
CA ASP A 586 -8.72 -29.63 17.43
C ASP A 586 -9.08 -30.80 18.37
N LYS A 587 -10.27 -31.39 18.19
CA LYS A 587 -10.70 -32.58 18.94
C LYS A 587 -9.97 -33.84 18.52
N TRP A 588 -9.61 -33.96 17.24
CA TRP A 588 -8.69 -35.00 16.80
C TRP A 588 -7.30 -34.83 17.44
N PHE A 589 -6.79 -33.60 17.50
CA PHE A 589 -5.47 -33.28 18.06
C PHE A 589 -5.40 -33.53 19.59
N GLU A 590 -6.43 -33.14 20.34
CA GLU A 590 -6.52 -33.40 21.79
C GLU A 590 -6.48 -34.90 22.12
N LYS A 591 -7.24 -35.73 21.38
CA LYS A 591 -7.25 -37.19 21.58
C LYS A 591 -5.90 -37.84 21.34
N ARG A 592 -5.10 -37.30 20.41
CA ARG A 592 -3.72 -37.77 20.15
C ARG A 592 -2.80 -37.54 21.36
N LEU A 593 -2.96 -36.42 22.07
CA LEU A 593 -2.15 -36.10 23.25
C LEU A 593 -2.51 -36.98 24.45
N VAL A 594 -3.78 -37.32 24.62
CA VAL A 594 -4.27 -38.17 25.72
C VAL A 594 -4.05 -39.66 25.43
N GLY A 595 -4.06 -40.06 24.16
CA GLY A 595 -3.96 -41.45 23.71
C GLY A 595 -2.54 -42.05 23.65
N SER A 596 -1.53 -41.43 24.27
CA SER A 596 -0.14 -41.93 24.27
C SER A 596 0.05 -43.29 24.97
N ALA A 597 -1.02 -43.88 25.51
CA ALA A 597 -1.01 -45.23 26.05
C ALA A 597 -1.65 -46.31 25.15
N ARG A 598 -2.39 -46.01 24.06
CA ARG A 598 -3.15 -47.09 23.35
C ARG A 598 -3.76 -46.85 21.95
N CYS A 599 -3.34 -45.87 21.14
CA CYS A 599 -3.83 -45.74 19.75
C CYS A 599 -2.85 -46.33 18.72
N ALA A 600 -3.27 -47.40 18.04
CA ALA A 600 -2.44 -48.26 17.18
C ALA A 600 -2.32 -47.84 15.69
N ASP A 601 -2.85 -46.69 15.26
CA ASP A 601 -2.91 -46.39 13.81
C ASP A 601 -1.72 -45.59 13.25
N TRP A 602 -0.78 -45.16 14.10
CA TRP A 602 0.53 -44.66 13.66
C TRP A 602 1.55 -44.72 14.80
N THR A 603 2.11 -45.90 15.04
CA THR A 603 3.42 -46.03 15.72
C THR A 603 4.51 -46.01 14.65
N PRO A 604 5.51 -45.11 14.70
CA PRO A 604 6.63 -45.17 13.77
C PRO A 604 7.37 -46.50 13.98
N GLN A 605 7.13 -47.46 13.08
CA GLN A 605 7.97 -48.65 12.97
C GLN A 605 9.33 -48.18 12.44
N ARG A 606 10.38 -48.48 13.21
CA ARG A 606 11.78 -47.99 13.14
C ARG A 606 12.04 -46.60 13.74
N ARG A 607 12.75 -46.62 14.87
CA ARG A 607 13.48 -45.49 15.47
C ARG A 607 14.58 -45.02 14.50
N VAL A 608 14.24 -44.13 13.57
CA VAL A 608 15.24 -43.24 12.97
C VAL A 608 15.54 -42.16 14.04
N PRO A 609 16.80 -41.84 14.37
CA PRO A 609 17.12 -40.79 15.34
C PRO A 609 16.73 -39.42 14.76
N THR A 610 15.48 -39.00 14.90
CA THR A 610 15.05 -37.66 14.48
C THR A 610 15.55 -36.65 15.49
N LYS A 611 16.39 -35.71 15.03
CA LYS A 611 16.84 -34.54 15.80
C LYS A 611 15.64 -33.82 16.41
N LYS A 612 15.57 -33.67 17.74
CA LYS A 612 14.50 -32.91 18.40
C LYS A 612 14.70 -31.42 18.13
N ARG A 613 13.75 -30.77 17.45
CA ARG A 613 13.85 -29.37 16.96
C ARG A 613 13.08 -28.34 17.79
N GLY A 614 12.54 -28.76 18.93
CA GLY A 614 11.73 -27.91 19.80
C GLY A 614 10.28 -27.77 19.30
N LYS A 615 9.60 -26.73 19.79
CA LYS A 615 8.15 -26.59 19.65
C LYS A 615 7.77 -25.69 18.47
N VAL A 616 6.66 -26.02 17.81
CA VAL A 616 5.97 -25.16 16.82
C VAL A 616 4.50 -25.02 17.19
N ILE A 617 3.91 -23.88 16.83
CA ILE A 617 2.48 -23.62 16.96
C ILE A 617 1.87 -23.75 15.58
N LEU A 618 0.98 -24.72 15.36
CA LEU A 618 0.17 -24.80 14.15
C LEU A 618 -1.09 -23.95 14.36
N TRP A 619 -1.24 -22.91 13.55
CA TRP A 619 -2.45 -22.11 13.50
C TRP A 619 -3.51 -22.85 12.68
N ASP A 620 -4.47 -23.45 13.38
CA ASP A 620 -5.58 -24.14 12.75
C ASP A 620 -6.72 -23.16 12.44
N ASP A 621 -6.71 -22.60 11.23
CA ASP A 621 -7.73 -21.65 10.81
C ASP A 621 -9.16 -22.26 10.84
N THR A 622 -10.16 -21.42 10.63
CA THR A 622 -11.57 -21.82 10.71
C THR A 622 -11.89 -22.97 9.76
N PHE A 623 -11.34 -22.99 8.55
CA PHE A 623 -11.65 -24.02 7.57
C PHE A 623 -10.97 -25.35 7.90
N VAL A 624 -9.68 -25.33 8.22
CA VAL A 624 -8.98 -26.55 8.68
C VAL A 624 -9.62 -27.11 9.94
N ARG A 625 -10.10 -26.26 10.87
CA ARG A 625 -10.73 -26.75 12.11
C ARG A 625 -12.07 -27.45 11.88
N TYR A 626 -12.95 -26.85 11.07
CA TYR A 626 -14.36 -27.26 10.98
C TYR A 626 -14.73 -27.99 9.69
N HIS A 627 -13.97 -27.84 8.61
CA HIS A 627 -14.33 -28.32 7.26
C HIS A 627 -13.29 -29.30 6.69
N GLU A 628 -12.00 -28.96 6.78
CA GLU A 628 -10.91 -29.71 6.13
C GLU A 628 -9.85 -30.21 7.14
N PRO A 629 -10.23 -31.01 8.16
CA PRO A 629 -9.30 -31.43 9.22
C PRO A 629 -8.15 -32.31 8.72
N HIS A 630 -8.32 -32.98 7.57
CA HIS A 630 -7.30 -33.82 6.94
C HIS A 630 -6.03 -33.02 6.59
N ILE A 631 -6.15 -31.73 6.24
CA ILE A 631 -5.00 -30.85 5.96
C ILE A 631 -4.17 -30.61 7.22
N GLY A 632 -4.84 -30.33 8.35
CA GLY A 632 -4.19 -30.17 9.65
C GLY A 632 -3.49 -31.45 10.09
N ILE A 633 -4.11 -32.61 9.86
CA ILE A 633 -3.54 -33.93 10.17
C ILE A 633 -2.27 -34.18 9.34
N ALA A 634 -2.32 -33.87 8.04
CA ALA A 634 -1.17 -33.99 7.15
C ALA A 634 -0.01 -33.10 7.60
N ALA A 635 -0.29 -31.84 7.98
CA ALA A 635 0.72 -30.91 8.49
C ALA A 635 1.37 -31.42 9.79
N VAL A 636 0.57 -31.94 10.73
CA VAL A 636 1.08 -32.53 11.97
C VAL A 636 1.97 -33.75 11.68
N LYS A 637 1.61 -34.59 10.71
CA LYS A 637 2.44 -35.74 10.30
C LYS A 637 3.81 -35.27 9.79
N VAL A 638 3.84 -34.30 8.87
CA VAL A 638 5.09 -33.77 8.31
C VAL A 638 5.98 -33.14 9.39
N LEU A 639 5.42 -32.28 10.24
CA LEU A 639 6.16 -31.62 11.31
C LEU A 639 6.67 -32.61 12.37
N GLY A 640 5.91 -33.66 12.66
CA GLY A 640 6.32 -34.73 13.56
C GLY A 640 7.54 -35.50 13.05
N VAL A 641 7.55 -35.87 11.76
CA VAL A 641 8.71 -36.55 11.13
C VAL A 641 9.93 -35.62 11.07
N LEU A 642 9.72 -34.31 10.88
CA LEU A 642 10.78 -33.30 10.97
C LEU A 642 11.37 -33.13 12.38
N GLY A 643 10.78 -33.76 13.40
CA GLY A 643 11.27 -33.72 14.78
C GLY A 643 10.76 -32.54 15.62
N PHE A 644 9.68 -31.88 15.20
CA PHE A 644 9.04 -30.81 15.97
C PHE A 644 7.97 -31.33 16.92
N ASP A 645 7.89 -30.72 18.10
CA ASP A 645 6.74 -30.82 18.99
C ASP A 645 5.64 -29.84 18.53
N VAL A 646 4.58 -30.37 17.92
CA VAL A 646 3.48 -29.55 17.39
C VAL A 646 2.50 -29.22 18.50
N SER A 647 2.05 -27.97 18.55
CA SER A 647 0.99 -27.53 19.46
C SER A 647 -0.02 -26.66 18.72
N LEU A 648 -1.26 -26.59 19.23
CA LEU A 648 -2.27 -25.66 18.71
C LEU A 648 -2.36 -24.41 19.60
N ALA A 649 -2.75 -23.28 19.00
CA ALA A 649 -3.06 -22.07 19.74
C ALA A 649 -4.32 -22.28 20.61
N LYS A 650 -4.15 -22.28 21.93
CA LYS A 650 -5.27 -22.41 22.88
C LYS A 650 -6.17 -21.17 22.80
N LYS A 651 -7.49 -21.35 22.94
CA LYS A 651 -8.49 -20.26 22.90
C LYS A 651 -8.37 -19.33 21.68
N ARG A 652 -7.81 -19.81 20.56
CA ARG A 652 -7.68 -19.03 19.32
C ARG A 652 -9.05 -18.63 18.80
N ARG A 653 -9.17 -17.41 18.27
CA ARG A 653 -10.36 -16.98 17.51
C ARG A 653 -10.04 -16.98 16.02
N CYS A 654 -11.03 -16.67 15.19
CA CYS A 654 -10.83 -16.44 13.76
C CYS A 654 -9.68 -15.44 13.54
N CYS A 655 -8.90 -15.61 12.46
CA CYS A 655 -7.84 -14.68 12.09
C CYS A 655 -8.36 -13.26 11.75
N GLY A 656 -9.68 -13.09 11.55
CA GLY A 656 -10.31 -11.80 11.27
C GLY A 656 -10.41 -11.47 9.78
N ARG A 657 -9.82 -12.29 8.89
CA ARG A 657 -9.88 -12.08 7.44
C ARG A 657 -11.31 -11.90 6.90
N PRO A 658 -12.30 -12.75 7.24
CA PRO A 658 -13.65 -12.58 6.73
C PRO A 658 -14.29 -11.26 7.17
N ALA A 659 -14.10 -10.86 8.44
CA ALA A 659 -14.58 -9.57 8.94
C ALA A 659 -13.89 -8.40 8.22
N PHE A 660 -12.57 -8.47 8.04
CA PHE A 660 -11.80 -7.46 7.30
C PHE A 660 -12.30 -7.31 5.86
N SER A 661 -12.49 -8.43 5.13
CA SER A 661 -12.97 -8.42 3.75
C SER A 661 -14.40 -7.91 3.60
N GLN A 662 -15.20 -7.98 4.65
CA GLN A 662 -16.56 -7.43 4.72
C GLN A 662 -16.62 -6.00 5.26
N GLY A 663 -15.48 -5.36 5.51
CA GLY A 663 -15.43 -4.02 6.09
C GLY A 663 -15.83 -3.93 7.56
N ASN A 664 -16.06 -5.06 8.24
CA ASN A 664 -16.34 -5.08 9.67
C ASN A 664 -15.02 -5.00 10.46
N LEU A 665 -14.40 -3.82 10.41
CA LEU A 665 -13.07 -3.60 10.99
C LEU A 665 -13.09 -3.66 12.53
N ASP A 666 -14.21 -3.35 13.18
CA ASP A 666 -14.37 -3.53 14.63
C ASP A 666 -14.21 -5.00 15.04
N ALA A 667 -14.89 -5.90 14.34
CA ALA A 667 -14.75 -7.33 14.59
C ALA A 667 -13.34 -7.82 14.22
N ALA A 668 -12.78 -7.36 13.11
CA ALA A 668 -11.41 -7.71 12.71
C ALA A 668 -10.38 -7.28 13.76
N LEU A 669 -10.50 -6.05 14.26
CA LEU A 669 -9.65 -5.47 15.30
C LEU A 669 -9.79 -6.23 16.63
N LYS A 670 -11.03 -6.51 17.06
CA LYS A 670 -11.30 -7.27 18.29
C LYS A 670 -10.73 -8.69 18.23
N LEU A 671 -10.86 -9.36 17.08
CA LEU A 671 -10.28 -10.69 16.84
C LEU A 671 -8.75 -10.63 16.83
N GLY A 672 -8.17 -9.65 16.15
CA GLY A 672 -6.73 -9.46 16.06
C GLY A 672 -6.10 -9.15 17.43
N LYS A 673 -6.65 -8.21 18.20
CA LYS A 673 -6.19 -7.88 19.57
C LYS A 673 -6.19 -9.12 20.47
N HIS A 674 -7.26 -9.93 20.41
CA HIS A 674 -7.33 -11.20 21.15
C HIS A 674 -6.22 -12.17 20.73
N ASN A 675 -6.04 -12.39 19.44
CA ASN A 675 -5.05 -13.34 18.92
C ASN A 675 -3.61 -12.89 19.20
N VAL A 676 -3.30 -11.61 18.98
CA VAL A 676 -1.98 -11.03 19.26
C VAL A 676 -1.67 -11.07 20.74
N SER A 677 -2.61 -10.68 21.62
CA SER A 677 -2.45 -10.79 23.07
C SER A 677 -2.16 -12.23 23.51
N GLN A 678 -2.96 -13.20 23.04
CA GLN A 678 -2.76 -14.62 23.32
C GLN A 678 -1.36 -15.10 22.89
N LEU A 679 -0.94 -14.83 21.65
CA LEU A 679 0.36 -15.28 21.13
C LEU A 679 1.54 -14.54 21.78
N SER A 680 1.33 -13.30 22.20
CA SER A 680 2.31 -12.50 22.92
C SER A 680 2.59 -13.06 24.32
N THR A 681 1.57 -13.56 25.02
CA THR A 681 1.79 -14.22 26.33
C THR A 681 2.59 -15.52 26.23
N LEU A 682 2.67 -16.12 25.03
CA LEU A 682 3.53 -17.27 24.75
C LEU A 682 4.99 -16.87 24.45
N ASN A 683 5.35 -15.57 24.49
CA ASN A 683 6.72 -15.07 24.32
C ASN A 683 7.65 -15.38 25.51
N SER A 684 7.12 -15.80 26.66
CA SER A 684 7.93 -16.10 27.85
C SER A 684 8.83 -17.34 27.67
N GLN A 685 8.64 -18.13 26.60
CA GLN A 685 9.51 -19.25 26.23
C GLN A 685 10.62 -18.73 25.30
N ARG A 686 11.90 -18.90 25.65
CA ARG A 686 13.06 -18.51 24.79
C ARG A 686 13.79 -19.75 24.26
N PRO A 687 13.99 -19.90 22.93
CA PRO A 687 13.41 -19.09 21.85
C PRO A 687 11.90 -19.37 21.68
N ALA A 688 11.15 -18.35 21.28
CA ALA A 688 9.70 -18.46 21.17
C ALA A 688 9.31 -19.27 19.91
N PRO A 689 8.34 -20.20 20.01
CA PRO A 689 8.09 -21.18 18.95
C PRO A 689 7.58 -20.55 17.64
N PRO A 690 8.01 -21.00 16.45
CA PRO A 690 7.41 -20.57 15.18
C PRO A 690 5.90 -20.83 15.12
N ILE A 691 5.16 -19.98 14.41
CA ILE A 691 3.71 -20.09 14.20
C ILE A 691 3.48 -20.38 12.72
N LEU A 692 2.95 -21.56 12.42
CA LEU A 692 2.79 -22.08 11.07
C LEU A 692 1.34 -21.99 10.63
N PHE A 693 1.12 -21.47 9.42
CA PHE A 693 -0.19 -21.27 8.83
C PHE A 693 -0.37 -22.16 7.60
N LEU A 694 -1.54 -22.78 7.49
CA LEU A 694 -1.95 -23.58 6.33
C LEU A 694 -2.76 -22.72 5.34
N GLU A 695 -3.59 -21.82 5.84
CA GLU A 695 -4.37 -20.89 5.02
C GLU A 695 -3.62 -19.55 4.78
N PRO A 696 -3.23 -19.23 3.52
CA PRO A 696 -2.46 -18.02 3.25
C PRO A 696 -3.20 -16.71 3.52
N SER A 697 -4.54 -16.71 3.40
CA SER A 697 -5.35 -15.53 3.72
C SER A 697 -5.38 -15.21 5.22
N CYS A 698 -5.22 -16.22 6.09
CA CYS A 698 -5.01 -16.03 7.52
C CYS A 698 -3.57 -15.65 7.84
N TRP A 699 -2.57 -16.28 7.21
CA TRP A 699 -1.16 -15.88 7.38
C TRP A 699 -0.94 -14.38 7.09
N SER A 700 -1.46 -13.89 5.96
CA SER A 700 -1.37 -12.47 5.58
C SER A 700 -2.01 -11.52 6.60
N MET A 701 -3.04 -11.94 7.34
CA MET A 701 -3.58 -11.12 8.43
C MET A 701 -2.52 -10.83 9.50
N PHE A 702 -1.73 -11.84 9.87
CA PHE A 702 -0.73 -11.72 10.93
C PHE A 702 0.52 -10.98 10.48
N VAL A 703 0.96 -11.17 9.23
CA VAL A 703 2.20 -10.55 8.74
C VAL A 703 2.01 -9.17 8.11
N GLU A 704 0.77 -8.80 7.73
CA GLU A 704 0.49 -7.53 7.07
C GLU A 704 -0.71 -6.82 7.70
N ASP A 705 -1.93 -7.38 7.66
CA ASP A 705 -3.15 -6.61 8.00
C ASP A 705 -3.26 -6.19 9.47
N TYR A 706 -2.72 -6.95 10.43
CA TYR A 706 -2.72 -6.51 11.83
C TYR A 706 -1.86 -5.27 12.06
N ARG A 707 -0.84 -5.05 11.22
CA ARG A 707 -0.04 -3.81 11.22
C ARG A 707 -0.86 -2.64 10.66
N GLU A 708 -1.57 -2.89 9.57
CA GLU A 708 -2.50 -1.92 8.97
C GLU A 708 -3.61 -1.52 9.95
N LEU A 709 -4.10 -2.48 10.75
CA LEU A 709 -5.07 -2.25 11.83
C LEU A 709 -4.46 -1.65 13.11
N LYS A 710 -3.16 -1.32 13.12
CA LYS A 710 -2.44 -0.72 14.25
C LYS A 710 -2.62 -1.53 15.56
N ILE A 711 -2.53 -2.85 15.49
CA ILE A 711 -2.63 -3.72 16.67
C ILE A 711 -1.28 -3.75 17.39
N ASP A 712 -1.29 -3.37 18.66
CA ASP A 712 -0.10 -3.39 19.51
C ASP A 712 0.58 -4.77 19.50
N ASN A 713 1.92 -4.76 19.41
CA ASN A 713 2.77 -5.95 19.38
C ASN A 713 2.58 -6.88 18.17
N ALA A 714 1.82 -6.46 17.13
CA ALA A 714 1.64 -7.25 15.91
C ALA A 714 2.99 -7.57 15.23
N ASP A 715 3.95 -6.65 15.24
CA ASP A 715 5.27 -6.86 14.63
C ASP A 715 6.07 -8.01 15.23
N ASN A 716 6.02 -8.17 16.55
CA ASN A 716 6.75 -9.23 17.24
C ASN A 716 6.12 -10.60 16.97
N VAL A 717 4.78 -10.66 16.86
CA VAL A 717 4.09 -11.89 16.44
C VAL A 717 4.39 -12.19 14.97
N ALA A 718 4.33 -11.19 14.09
CA ALA A 718 4.57 -11.33 12.65
C ALA A 718 5.94 -11.97 12.32
N LYS A 719 7.00 -11.60 13.07
CA LYS A 719 8.36 -12.17 12.90
C LYS A 719 8.42 -13.69 13.10
N ARG A 720 7.44 -14.29 13.77
CA ARG A 720 7.35 -15.73 14.05
C ARG A 720 6.32 -16.44 13.14
N CYS A 721 5.63 -15.73 12.25
CA CYS A 721 4.55 -16.26 11.44
C CYS A 721 5.04 -16.71 10.06
N PHE A 722 4.94 -18.00 9.78
CA PHE A 722 5.39 -18.60 8.52
C PHE A 722 4.26 -19.34 7.81
N LEU A 723 4.23 -19.27 6.47
CA LEU A 723 3.49 -20.26 5.68
C LEU A 723 4.14 -21.63 5.87
N PHE A 724 3.34 -22.65 6.12
CA PHE A 724 3.79 -24.02 6.33
C PHE A 724 4.75 -24.49 5.22
N GLU A 725 4.34 -24.32 3.96
CA GLU A 725 5.15 -24.74 2.81
C GLU A 725 6.47 -23.98 2.71
N LYS A 726 6.51 -22.69 3.06
CA LYS A 726 7.74 -21.90 3.03
C LYS A 726 8.69 -22.33 4.15
N PHE A 727 8.14 -22.56 5.34
CA PHE A 727 8.91 -23.05 6.49
C PHE A 727 9.57 -24.40 6.20
N VAL A 728 8.84 -25.33 5.56
CA VAL A 728 9.39 -26.63 5.16
C VAL A 728 10.43 -26.48 4.04
N ASP A 729 10.20 -25.65 3.00
CA ASP A 729 11.21 -25.41 1.95
C ASP A 729 12.52 -24.85 2.53
N ASP A 730 12.43 -23.88 3.44
CA ASP A 730 13.59 -23.26 4.08
C ASP A 730 14.37 -24.25 4.94
N LEU A 731 13.68 -25.12 5.67
CA LEU A 731 14.31 -26.16 6.46
C LEU A 731 15.00 -27.20 5.57
N LEU A 732 14.35 -27.65 4.50
CA LEU A 732 14.94 -28.60 3.55
C LEU A 732 16.05 -27.98 2.69
N ALA A 733 16.12 -26.66 2.57
CA ALA A 733 17.26 -25.97 1.97
C ALA A 733 18.51 -26.06 2.84
N GLN A 734 18.34 -26.04 4.17
CA GLN A 734 19.44 -26.15 5.13
C GLN A 734 19.80 -27.60 5.44
N GLU A 735 18.80 -28.48 5.50
CA GLU A 735 18.94 -29.89 5.85
C GLU A 735 18.17 -30.76 4.84
N PRO A 736 18.70 -31.01 3.63
CA PRO A 736 17.99 -31.71 2.55
C PRO A 736 17.55 -33.14 2.89
N ASP A 737 18.34 -33.86 3.68
CA ASP A 737 18.15 -35.29 3.96
C ASP A 737 17.28 -35.58 5.19
N VAL A 738 16.72 -34.55 5.84
CA VAL A 738 15.88 -34.72 7.05
C VAL A 738 14.55 -35.43 6.76
N LEU A 739 14.05 -35.38 5.52
CA LEU A 739 12.85 -36.10 5.10
C LEU A 739 13.19 -37.11 4.01
N HIS A 740 12.69 -38.34 4.20
CA HIS A 740 12.74 -39.38 3.18
C HIS A 740 11.37 -39.55 2.53
N PHE A 741 11.37 -39.54 1.20
CA PHE A 741 10.16 -39.60 0.40
C PHE A 741 10.15 -40.82 -0.50
N LYS A 742 8.99 -41.46 -0.65
CA LYS A 742 8.76 -42.55 -1.60
C LYS A 742 8.87 -42.02 -3.02
N PRO A 743 9.72 -42.59 -3.89
CA PRO A 743 9.80 -42.19 -5.29
C PRO A 743 8.50 -42.53 -6.00
N ARG A 744 7.97 -41.57 -6.76
CA ARG A 744 6.77 -41.74 -7.58
C ARG A 744 6.82 -40.75 -8.73
N PRO A 745 6.85 -41.20 -10.00
CA PRO A 745 6.68 -40.34 -11.15
C PRO A 745 5.29 -39.67 -11.11
N ALA A 746 5.24 -38.34 -11.03
CA ALA A 746 4.00 -37.58 -11.06
C ALA A 746 4.24 -36.14 -11.55
N THR A 747 3.27 -35.59 -12.27
CA THR A 747 3.22 -34.16 -12.60
C THR A 747 2.42 -33.42 -11.53
N VAL A 748 2.92 -32.26 -11.11
CA VAL A 748 2.28 -31.42 -10.09
C VAL A 748 2.04 -30.04 -10.68
N ALA A 749 0.80 -29.57 -10.65
CA ALA A 749 0.43 -28.22 -11.06
C ALA A 749 -0.03 -27.39 -9.85
N ILE A 750 0.66 -26.30 -9.58
CA ILE A 750 0.49 -25.51 -8.37
C ILE A 750 -0.17 -24.19 -8.72
N HIS A 751 -1.32 -23.87 -8.11
CA HIS A 751 -1.91 -22.54 -8.12
C HIS A 751 -1.53 -21.80 -6.82
N PRO A 752 -0.59 -20.85 -6.86
CA PRO A 752 -0.24 -20.11 -5.66
C PRO A 752 -1.33 -19.11 -5.30
N HIS A 753 -1.62 -19.04 -4.00
CA HIS A 753 -2.65 -18.15 -3.46
C HIS A 753 -2.32 -16.67 -3.70
N CYS A 754 -3.34 -15.84 -3.96
CA CYS A 754 -3.14 -14.41 -4.21
C CYS A 754 -2.49 -13.68 -3.02
N HIS A 755 -2.85 -14.03 -1.78
CA HIS A 755 -2.20 -13.49 -0.58
C HIS A 755 -0.75 -13.94 -0.38
N THR A 756 -0.33 -15.06 -0.98
CA THR A 756 1.09 -15.44 -1.02
C THR A 756 1.81 -14.57 -2.04
N LYS A 757 1.26 -14.47 -3.25
CA LYS A 757 1.82 -13.65 -4.36
C LYS A 757 1.95 -12.17 -3.99
N SER A 758 1.06 -11.64 -3.15
CA SER A 758 1.11 -10.24 -2.73
C SER A 758 2.24 -9.92 -1.76
N ILE A 759 2.82 -10.93 -1.11
CA ILE A 759 3.84 -10.74 -0.06
C ILE A 759 5.20 -11.34 -0.47
N MET A 760 5.21 -12.43 -1.25
CA MET A 760 6.45 -13.09 -1.66
C MET A 760 6.34 -13.84 -3.00
N ASN A 761 7.49 -14.12 -3.62
CA ASN A 761 7.57 -14.92 -4.85
C ASN A 761 7.23 -16.40 -4.58
N PRO A 762 6.19 -16.98 -5.22
CA PRO A 762 5.75 -18.35 -4.97
C PRO A 762 6.63 -19.45 -5.60
N ALA A 763 7.75 -19.12 -6.25
CA ALA A 763 8.64 -20.10 -6.89
C ALA A 763 9.16 -21.19 -5.92
N PHE A 764 9.18 -20.91 -4.61
CA PHE A 764 9.53 -21.87 -3.58
C PHE A 764 8.61 -23.10 -3.54
N MET A 765 7.33 -22.94 -3.89
CA MET A 765 6.39 -24.06 -3.92
C MET A 765 6.76 -25.10 -4.98
N ARG A 766 7.29 -24.65 -6.14
CA ARG A 766 7.82 -25.55 -7.17
C ARG A 766 9.00 -26.34 -6.63
N ARG A 767 9.98 -25.63 -6.04
CA ARG A 767 11.19 -26.25 -5.48
C ARG A 767 10.84 -27.29 -4.43
N LEU A 768 9.92 -26.97 -3.52
CA LEU A 768 9.46 -27.89 -2.50
C LEU A 768 8.82 -29.16 -3.09
N ALA A 769 7.96 -29.01 -4.10
CA ALA A 769 7.34 -30.16 -4.76
C ALA A 769 8.35 -31.01 -5.57
N GLU A 770 9.37 -30.39 -6.16
CA GLU A 770 10.44 -31.08 -6.90
C GLU A 770 11.45 -31.80 -5.99
N ARG A 771 11.46 -31.50 -4.68
CA ARG A 771 12.23 -32.30 -3.69
C ARG A 771 11.66 -33.71 -3.51
N LEU A 772 10.39 -33.95 -3.88
CA LEU A 772 9.82 -35.29 -3.85
C LEU A 772 10.37 -36.08 -5.06
N PRO A 773 11.06 -37.21 -4.88
CA PRO A 773 11.72 -37.92 -5.96
C PRO A 773 10.76 -38.34 -7.07
N GLY A 774 11.06 -37.97 -8.32
CA GLY A 774 10.24 -38.28 -9.49
C GLY A 774 9.09 -37.29 -9.76
N ARG A 775 8.91 -36.23 -8.96
CA ARG A 775 7.88 -35.21 -9.21
C ARG A 775 8.40 -34.14 -10.16
N LYS A 776 7.58 -33.76 -11.14
CA LYS A 776 7.81 -32.59 -12.00
C LYS A 776 6.76 -31.53 -11.70
N ALA A 777 7.17 -30.41 -11.11
CA ALA A 777 6.23 -29.40 -10.66
C ALA A 777 6.20 -28.15 -11.56
N THR A 778 5.01 -27.59 -11.76
CA THR A 778 4.82 -26.34 -12.48
C THR A 778 4.00 -25.38 -11.64
N VAL A 779 4.52 -24.19 -11.39
CA VAL A 779 3.71 -23.09 -10.84
C VAL A 779 2.92 -22.46 -11.98
N LEU A 780 1.58 -22.57 -11.89
CA LEU A 780 0.67 -22.07 -12.91
C LEU A 780 0.68 -20.53 -12.92
N ASP A 781 1.05 -19.96 -14.07
CA ASP A 781 0.95 -18.52 -14.35
C ASP A 781 -0.52 -18.09 -14.46
N THR A 782 -1.09 -17.81 -13.29
CA THR A 782 -2.51 -17.56 -13.03
C THR A 782 -2.63 -16.39 -12.07
N ALA A 783 -3.71 -15.61 -12.16
CA ALA A 783 -3.96 -14.49 -11.28
C ALA A 783 -4.67 -14.95 -9.98
N CYS A 784 -5.86 -14.42 -9.71
CA CYS A 784 -6.75 -14.85 -8.62
C CYS A 784 -7.62 -16.04 -9.06
N CYS A 785 -8.03 -16.91 -8.14
CA CYS A 785 -9.03 -17.94 -8.40
C CYS A 785 -10.44 -17.36 -8.64
N GLY A 786 -10.72 -16.15 -8.14
CA GLY A 786 -12.03 -15.50 -8.30
C GLY A 786 -13.02 -15.73 -7.16
N MET A 787 -12.74 -16.65 -6.22
CA MET A 787 -13.64 -16.92 -5.09
C MET A 787 -13.56 -15.86 -3.98
N ALA A 788 -12.34 -15.55 -3.49
CA ALA A 788 -12.08 -14.53 -2.47
C ALA A 788 -13.10 -14.52 -1.30
N GLY A 789 -13.30 -15.69 -0.67
CA GLY A 789 -14.25 -15.86 0.42
C GLY A 789 -15.70 -15.66 -0.04
N ALA A 790 -16.41 -14.71 0.59
CA ALA A 790 -17.81 -14.46 0.29
C ALA A 790 -18.04 -13.87 -1.11
N PHE A 791 -17.06 -13.16 -1.69
CA PHE A 791 -17.24 -12.47 -2.97
C PHE A 791 -17.77 -13.41 -4.06
N GLY A 792 -17.13 -14.56 -4.28
CA GLY A 792 -17.51 -15.53 -5.30
C GLY A 792 -18.73 -16.36 -4.94
N ALA A 793 -19.15 -16.32 -3.68
CA ALA A 793 -20.36 -16.96 -3.19
C ALA A 793 -21.63 -16.11 -3.45
N LEU A 794 -21.50 -14.80 -3.67
CA LEU A 794 -22.65 -13.92 -3.90
C LEU A 794 -23.27 -14.10 -5.28
N ALA A 795 -24.60 -14.17 -5.36
CA ALA A 795 -25.36 -14.31 -6.61
C ALA A 795 -25.04 -13.20 -7.62
N GLU A 796 -24.98 -11.95 -7.18
CA GLU A 796 -24.62 -10.81 -8.02
C GLU A 796 -23.18 -10.84 -8.55
N LYS A 797 -22.30 -11.63 -7.93
CA LYS A 797 -20.87 -11.75 -8.29
C LYS A 797 -20.51 -13.11 -8.87
N TYR A 798 -21.39 -14.11 -8.83
CA TYR A 798 -21.14 -15.50 -9.26
C TYR A 798 -20.49 -15.55 -10.65
N ASP A 799 -21.17 -14.99 -11.66
CA ASP A 799 -20.68 -15.00 -13.03
C ASP A 799 -19.35 -14.27 -13.18
N LEU A 800 -19.07 -13.24 -12.37
CA LEU A 800 -17.79 -12.53 -12.41
C LEU A 800 -16.69 -13.39 -11.78
N SER A 801 -16.99 -14.07 -10.68
CA SER A 801 -16.10 -15.03 -10.02
C SER A 801 -15.68 -16.16 -10.97
N VAL A 802 -16.63 -16.77 -11.68
CA VAL A 802 -16.36 -17.80 -12.69
C VAL A 802 -15.49 -17.27 -13.83
N GLN A 803 -15.75 -16.04 -14.29
CA GLN A 803 -14.94 -15.44 -15.34
C GLN A 803 -13.50 -15.15 -14.90
N VAL A 804 -13.29 -14.71 -13.65
CA VAL A 804 -11.95 -14.53 -13.08
C VAL A 804 -11.22 -15.89 -12.99
N ALA A 805 -11.94 -16.96 -12.63
CA ALA A 805 -11.40 -18.31 -12.54
C ALA A 805 -10.99 -18.91 -13.89
N GLN A 806 -11.55 -18.45 -15.01
CA GLN A 806 -11.38 -19.12 -16.30
C GLN A 806 -9.92 -19.37 -16.68
N ARG A 807 -9.01 -18.40 -16.48
CA ARG A 807 -7.59 -18.60 -16.80
C ARG A 807 -6.97 -19.72 -15.97
N LEU A 808 -7.38 -19.87 -14.72
CA LEU A 808 -6.95 -20.95 -13.85
C LEU A 808 -7.49 -22.29 -14.37
N ILE A 809 -8.78 -22.37 -14.69
CA ILE A 809 -9.41 -23.59 -15.20
C ILE A 809 -8.77 -24.01 -16.53
N ASP A 810 -8.63 -23.10 -17.49
CA ASP A 810 -7.95 -23.37 -18.76
C ASP A 810 -6.54 -23.92 -18.54
N LYS A 811 -5.80 -23.42 -17.54
CA LYS A 811 -4.43 -23.89 -17.24
C LYS A 811 -4.42 -25.27 -16.57
N ILE A 812 -5.45 -25.60 -15.81
CA ILE A 812 -5.65 -26.92 -15.19
C ILE A 812 -6.04 -27.94 -16.27
N ASP A 813 -7.00 -27.61 -17.13
CA ASP A 813 -7.49 -28.50 -18.20
C ASP A 813 -6.41 -28.83 -19.23
N ASN A 814 -5.44 -27.92 -19.42
CA ASN A 814 -4.28 -28.13 -20.28
C ASN A 814 -3.14 -28.93 -19.63
N GLN A 815 -3.30 -29.44 -18.40
CA GLN A 815 -2.31 -30.32 -17.79
C GLN A 815 -2.46 -31.76 -18.29
N PRO A 816 -1.37 -32.56 -18.31
CA PRO A 816 -1.46 -33.99 -18.61
C PRO A 816 -2.46 -34.71 -17.69
N PRO A 817 -3.17 -35.74 -18.17
CA PRO A 817 -4.02 -36.58 -17.33
C PRO A 817 -3.27 -37.13 -16.12
N GLY A 818 -3.91 -37.15 -14.94
CA GLY A 818 -3.30 -37.60 -13.69
C GLY A 818 -2.39 -36.58 -12.99
N THR A 819 -2.32 -35.33 -13.47
CA THR A 819 -1.59 -34.25 -12.80
C THR A 819 -2.23 -33.91 -11.46
N GLU A 820 -1.43 -33.87 -10.39
CA GLU A 820 -1.87 -33.48 -9.06
C GLU A 820 -2.00 -31.94 -8.98
N ILE A 821 -3.21 -31.46 -8.69
CA ILE A 821 -3.47 -30.02 -8.56
C ILE A 821 -3.28 -29.59 -7.11
N ILE A 822 -2.41 -28.60 -6.87
CA ILE A 822 -2.10 -28.10 -5.52
C ILE A 822 -2.58 -26.66 -5.37
N ALA A 823 -3.38 -26.40 -4.33
CA ALA A 823 -3.81 -25.07 -3.92
C ALA A 823 -3.91 -24.96 -2.39
N SER A 824 -3.04 -24.15 -1.76
CA SER A 824 -2.99 -24.03 -0.29
C SER A 824 -4.18 -23.26 0.32
N GLY A 825 -4.87 -22.41 -0.45
CA GLY A 825 -6.01 -21.65 0.08
C GLY A 825 -7.36 -22.33 -0.16
N THR A 826 -8.20 -22.32 0.87
CA THR A 826 -9.53 -22.94 0.90
C THR A 826 -10.45 -22.41 -0.19
N SER A 827 -10.47 -21.09 -0.37
CA SER A 827 -11.26 -20.46 -1.44
C SER A 827 -10.81 -20.89 -2.83
N CYS A 828 -9.52 -21.15 -3.03
CA CYS A 828 -9.00 -21.64 -4.31
C CYS A 828 -9.40 -23.10 -4.55
N ARG A 829 -9.31 -23.95 -3.51
CA ARG A 829 -9.73 -25.35 -3.60
C ARG A 829 -11.21 -25.48 -3.94
N HIS A 830 -12.07 -24.78 -3.20
CA HIS A 830 -13.51 -24.77 -3.48
C HIS A 830 -13.83 -24.25 -4.89
N GLN A 831 -13.15 -23.21 -5.37
CA GLN A 831 -13.39 -22.72 -6.73
C GLN A 831 -13.03 -23.74 -7.81
N ILE A 832 -11.92 -24.46 -7.64
CA ILE A 832 -11.49 -25.49 -8.59
C ILE A 832 -12.46 -26.67 -8.53
N ALA A 833 -12.84 -27.13 -7.33
CA ALA A 833 -13.79 -28.23 -7.15
C ALA A 833 -15.21 -27.89 -7.67
N ASP A 834 -15.64 -26.63 -7.59
CA ASP A 834 -16.93 -26.19 -8.14
C ASP A 834 -16.95 -26.16 -9.67
N LEU A 835 -15.79 -25.98 -10.31
CA LEU A 835 -15.67 -25.73 -11.76
C LEU A 835 -15.01 -26.88 -12.53
N THR A 836 -14.55 -27.92 -11.84
CA THR A 836 -13.86 -29.08 -12.41
C THR A 836 -14.22 -30.33 -11.62
N ASP A 837 -14.01 -31.51 -12.21
CA ASP A 837 -14.17 -32.81 -11.52
C ASP A 837 -12.92 -33.19 -10.69
N LEU A 838 -11.99 -32.25 -10.48
CA LEU A 838 -10.73 -32.50 -9.78
C LEU A 838 -10.82 -32.09 -8.32
N TYR A 839 -10.18 -32.86 -7.46
CA TYR A 839 -10.01 -32.54 -6.04
C TYR A 839 -8.61 -31.95 -5.79
N PRO A 840 -8.47 -30.62 -5.68
CA PRO A 840 -7.17 -29.99 -5.45
C PRO A 840 -6.70 -30.24 -4.01
N LYS A 841 -5.45 -30.69 -3.86
CA LYS A 841 -4.81 -30.96 -2.57
C LYS A 841 -4.13 -29.73 -1.99
N HIS A 842 -3.93 -29.74 -0.67
CA HIS A 842 -3.01 -28.85 0.01
C HIS A 842 -1.56 -29.37 -0.09
N MET A 843 -0.56 -28.47 -0.05
CA MET A 843 0.86 -28.85 -0.08
C MET A 843 1.26 -29.82 1.07
N ALA A 844 0.66 -29.64 2.24
CA ALA A 844 0.84 -30.53 3.39
C ALA A 844 0.42 -31.98 3.10
N GLU A 845 -0.66 -32.19 2.34
CA GLU A 845 -1.11 -33.53 1.95
C GLU A 845 -0.14 -34.16 0.96
N LEU A 846 0.29 -33.41 -0.05
CA LEU A 846 1.29 -33.86 -1.02
C LEU A 846 2.57 -34.37 -0.31
N LEU A 847 3.06 -33.61 0.67
CA LEU A 847 4.21 -34.00 1.49
C LEU A 847 3.90 -35.22 2.36
N ALA A 848 2.78 -35.21 3.09
CA ALA A 848 2.41 -36.26 4.03
C ALA A 848 2.20 -37.64 3.37
N GLU A 849 1.65 -37.67 2.15
CA GLU A 849 1.46 -38.88 1.35
C GLU A 849 2.79 -39.43 0.83
N ALA A 850 3.77 -38.56 0.58
CA ALA A 850 5.07 -38.96 0.07
C ALA A 850 6.04 -39.48 1.14
N LEU A 851 5.81 -39.22 2.43
CA LEU A 851 6.68 -39.68 3.52
C LEU A 851 6.76 -41.21 3.61
N VAL A 852 7.97 -41.71 3.87
CA VAL A 852 8.27 -43.13 4.15
C VAL A 852 7.90 -43.48 5.58
#